data_AF-A0A4C1V0F4-F1
#
_entry.id   AF-A0A4C1V0F4-F1
#
_cell.length_a   1.000
_cell.length_b   1.000
_cell.length_c   1.000
_cell.angle_alpha   90.00
_cell.angle_beta   90.00
_cell.angle_gamma   90.00
#
_symmetry.space_group_name_H-M   'P 1'
#
loop_
_entity.id
_entity.type
_entity.pdbx_description
1 polymer ?
#
loop_
_entity_poly.entity_id
_entity_poly.type
_entity_poly.pdbx_seq_one_letter_code
_entity_poly.pdbx_strand_id
1 'polypeptide(L)'
;MEMFLICLLVVSPCLLSAFGDEILDVTLPQGVVRGHKHATLDIYEFHGIHYATEPTGRDKFKAPLPAPSWEGIFDAVEGLIMCPQPPSFQSEQCLRVNVFVPVNRQDGTLKPVIVVIHGGSFVNGFGNMYLPHHLVQRGIIAVTFNYRMGSHGFLCLNTENIPGNAGLKDQLAALKWVKENIQAFGGNPDDITLAGYSAGAASAEIMMLSPAADGLFHKVILESGSGISSWAVNPNAPELAKNIAIANGASDVDDITNLENFYLSLSYQELLRLASVGELLFTPCVDVDIDNNEVIVKELPYKNLISGNYNKLPMLTGYTDAEGVLFYGYREILMAQMNEDFKYALPSHFSSYAATSEEEAVEMLKNFYFDVEVIDYDSIRNFTDYYTDGQFSYWVVESARQNALNSAPVYLYEYTYVTSEAELTGPGLGATHCAQTDLIFISFSASENYTERDLIVQNRLVTMWSDFVKFGEPVPQSSPDYWEALDAERMNYLVIGFELENKTFPIPERLQLWDKICVGLVTFEVTFASWAPACACPYHTFPRAYDLHSGRTAPARPAPLPAGSTEGLSHIRITVRYNTNRPSNDLYRDHKVCVLAPEGKLDAGTVTEIENGTDIETECGTAIRMKSVVGIVIRNSAGTRNAGTRLGLAARSFNIKYEGTHSAPLPAPSWEGIFDAVEGLIMCPQPPSFQSEQCLRVNVFVPGNRQNGALKPVLVVIHGGAFVNGFGNALLPYHVVERDIIVVTFNYRLGPHGFLCLNTENIPGNAGLKDQLVALKWIKQNIQAFGGNPDDITLGGHSAGAASAEIMMLSPAADGLFHKIILESGSGIGSWAVNPKGPELAKNIAIANGANNVDDDITNLENFYLSLSYQELLRLASVGELLFTPCVDVDIDNNEVIVKELPYKNLISGNYTKLPMLTGYTDAEGLLFYGYREILMAQMNEDFKNALPPHFASYANINEEEAVEILRNFYFEVEIIDYNSIRNFTDYYTDGEFYYWVVESARQNALNSAPVYLYEYTYVTSEAELTGPGLGATHCAQTDLIFISFRTSENYTERDLIVQDRLVTMWSNFVKFGEPVPQGSPDYWEALDAERMNYLVIGFDLENKTFPTPERLQLWDKIWLKDDTDFANTLHFHILLLSLAVIILMI
;
A
#
# COMPACT_ATOMS: atom_id res chain seq x y z
N MET A 1 11.06 2.64 -4.18
CA MET A 1 10.39 2.78 -2.87
C MET A 1 9.29 3.84 -2.99
N GLU A 2 8.11 3.44 -3.46
CA GLU A 2 6.90 4.27 -3.55
C GLU A 2 5.78 3.60 -2.75
N MET A 3 4.73 4.37 -2.45
CA MET A 3 3.64 4.08 -1.50
C MET A 3 4.00 4.20 0.00
N PHE A 4 2.99 4.66 0.76
CA PHE A 4 2.92 4.97 2.20
C PHE A 4 3.16 6.46 2.60
N LEU A 5 2.31 7.10 3.42
CA LEU A 5 1.03 6.70 4.02
C LEU A 5 0.12 7.92 4.30
N ILE A 6 -1.11 7.62 4.70
CA ILE A 6 -2.11 8.48 5.36
C ILE A 6 -1.70 8.76 6.84
N CYS A 7 -2.58 9.51 7.55
CA CYS A 7 -3.07 9.21 8.90
C CYS A 7 -2.25 9.87 10.06
N LEU A 8 -2.78 10.46 11.16
CA LEU A 8 -4.12 10.47 11.83
C LEU A 8 -4.38 11.70 12.78
N LEU A 9 -5.50 11.66 13.54
CA LEU A 9 -5.77 12.43 14.79
C LEU A 9 -7.25 12.59 15.25
N VAL A 10 -8.24 11.78 14.78
CA VAL A 10 -9.71 11.63 15.12
C VAL A 10 -10.81 12.46 14.36
N VAL A 11 -11.98 12.81 14.89
CA VAL A 11 -13.22 13.10 14.11
C VAL A 11 -13.66 11.89 13.32
N SER A 12 -14.80 11.35 13.70
CA SER A 12 -15.58 10.53 12.79
C SER A 12 -16.05 11.38 11.60
N PRO A 13 -15.64 11.10 10.36
CA PRO A 13 -16.63 10.98 9.32
C PRO A 13 -17.26 9.58 9.47
N CYS A 14 -18.58 9.50 9.59
CA CYS A 14 -19.23 8.29 9.10
C CYS A 14 -18.83 8.13 7.64
N LEU A 15 -17.92 7.19 7.37
CA LEU A 15 -17.55 6.76 6.04
C LEU A 15 -18.70 5.89 5.54
N LEU A 16 -19.78 6.58 5.16
CA LEU A 16 -20.91 5.99 4.48
C LEU A 16 -20.41 5.41 3.16
N SER A 17 -20.08 4.12 3.17
CA SER A 17 -20.77 3.23 2.25
C SER A 17 -22.24 3.64 2.33
N ALA A 18 -22.79 4.13 1.22
CA ALA A 18 -24.13 4.68 1.24
C ALA A 18 -25.06 3.55 1.68
N PHE A 19 -25.47 3.59 2.94
CA PHE A 19 -26.32 2.56 3.50
C PHE A 19 -27.73 2.86 3.00
N GLY A 20 -28.33 1.89 2.30
CA GLY A 20 -29.75 1.97 2.00
C GLY A 20 -30.54 1.95 3.31
N ASP A 21 -31.72 2.58 3.34
CA ASP A 21 -32.59 2.67 4.54
C ASP A 21 -33.02 1.29 5.11
N GLU A 22 -32.66 0.17 4.47
CA GLU A 22 -32.89 -1.20 4.94
C GLU A 22 -31.80 -1.64 5.93
N ILE A 23 -32.17 -1.68 7.22
CA ILE A 23 -31.37 -2.23 8.32
C ILE A 23 -31.62 -3.73 8.54
N LEU A 24 -30.66 -4.40 9.19
CA LEU A 24 -30.72 -5.83 9.50
C LEU A 24 -30.21 -6.14 10.91
N ASP A 25 -31.13 -6.34 11.84
CA ASP A 25 -30.78 -6.75 13.20
C ASP A 25 -30.56 -8.28 13.29
N VAL A 26 -29.46 -8.68 13.94
CA VAL A 26 -29.04 -10.06 14.20
C VAL A 26 -28.76 -10.22 15.69
N THR A 27 -29.29 -11.29 16.31
CA THR A 27 -29.09 -11.57 17.75
C THR A 27 -27.98 -12.60 17.93
N LEU A 28 -26.93 -12.21 18.66
CA LEU A 28 -25.82 -13.08 19.06
C LEU A 28 -25.85 -13.31 20.59
N PRO A 29 -25.10 -14.29 21.13
CA PRO A 29 -24.92 -14.46 22.57
C PRO A 29 -24.34 -13.21 23.27
N GLN A 30 -23.53 -12.42 22.58
CA GLN A 30 -22.89 -11.20 23.09
C GLN A 30 -23.83 -9.98 23.14
N GLY A 31 -24.88 -9.97 22.31
CA GLY A 31 -25.82 -8.85 22.17
C GLY A 31 -26.47 -8.81 20.78
N VAL A 32 -27.25 -7.76 20.52
CA VAL A 32 -27.83 -7.52 19.18
C VAL A 32 -26.84 -6.70 18.35
N VAL A 33 -26.61 -7.11 17.10
CA VAL A 33 -25.83 -6.39 16.10
C VAL A 33 -26.77 -5.89 15.00
N ARG A 34 -26.64 -4.63 14.60
CA ARG A 34 -27.30 -4.07 13.41
C ARG A 34 -26.31 -3.96 12.26
N GLY A 35 -26.66 -4.56 11.14
CA GLY A 35 -26.02 -4.32 9.85
C GLY A 35 -26.91 -3.48 8.94
N HIS A 36 -26.35 -3.03 7.84
CA HIS A 36 -27.01 -2.12 6.89
C HIS A 36 -26.86 -2.63 5.46
N LYS A 37 -27.84 -2.33 4.61
CA LYS A 37 -27.77 -2.72 3.19
C LYS A 37 -26.84 -1.79 2.40
N HIS A 38 -26.00 -2.34 1.54
CA HIS A 38 -25.18 -1.54 0.61
C HIS A 38 -26.07 -0.85 -0.45
N ALA A 39 -25.85 0.43 -0.75
CA ALA A 39 -26.74 1.22 -1.63
C ALA A 39 -27.02 0.59 -3.00
N THR A 40 -25.99 0.02 -3.63
CA THR A 40 -26.04 -0.43 -5.02
C THR A 40 -25.98 -1.95 -5.19
N LEU A 41 -25.79 -2.70 -4.10
CA LEU A 41 -25.57 -4.15 -4.13
C LEU A 41 -26.59 -4.84 -3.22
N ASP A 42 -27.09 -6.01 -3.62
CA ASP A 42 -28.01 -6.82 -2.80
C ASP A 42 -27.28 -7.60 -1.68
N ILE A 43 -26.51 -6.86 -0.86
CA ILE A 43 -25.76 -7.34 0.29
C ILE A 43 -26.06 -6.48 1.52
N TYR A 44 -26.02 -7.11 2.69
CA TYR A 44 -25.97 -6.47 4.00
C TYR A 44 -24.56 -6.59 4.57
N GLU A 45 -24.11 -5.54 5.23
CA GLU A 45 -22.78 -5.43 5.80
C GLU A 45 -22.89 -5.17 7.31
N PHE A 46 -21.99 -5.80 8.06
CA PHE A 46 -21.83 -5.64 9.49
C PHE A 46 -20.35 -5.45 9.76
N HIS A 47 -19.91 -4.23 10.05
CA HIS A 47 -18.50 -3.88 10.24
C HIS A 47 -18.14 -3.68 11.72
N GLY A 48 -16.90 -4.03 12.08
CA GLY A 48 -16.35 -3.67 13.39
C GLY A 48 -16.91 -4.43 14.59
N ILE A 49 -17.43 -5.65 14.44
CA ILE A 49 -17.91 -6.44 15.59
C ILE A 49 -16.70 -6.99 16.36
N HIS A 50 -16.69 -6.88 17.69
CA HIS A 50 -15.66 -7.52 18.51
C HIS A 50 -15.81 -9.05 18.52
N TYR A 51 -14.79 -9.78 18.05
CA TYR A 51 -14.71 -11.24 18.22
C TYR A 51 -13.90 -11.67 19.45
N ALA A 52 -13.11 -10.75 20.00
CA ALA A 52 -12.25 -10.95 21.15
C ALA A 52 -12.00 -9.61 21.87
N THR A 53 -11.32 -9.67 23.02
CA THR A 53 -10.83 -8.49 23.76
C THR A 53 -9.31 -8.56 23.86
N GLU A 54 -8.65 -7.43 23.64
CA GLU A 54 -7.20 -7.31 23.62
C GLU A 54 -6.61 -7.27 25.05
N PRO A 55 -5.57 -8.07 25.33
CA PRO A 55 -4.77 -7.90 26.55
C PRO A 55 -4.07 -6.54 26.54
N THR A 56 -3.93 -5.90 27.70
CA THR A 56 -3.35 -4.55 27.81
C THR A 56 -2.19 -4.51 28.82
N GLY A 57 -1.39 -3.44 28.78
CA GLY A 57 -0.26 -3.25 29.69
C GLY A 57 0.79 -4.36 29.56
N ARG A 58 1.12 -5.04 30.67
CA ARG A 58 2.12 -6.12 30.65
C ARG A 58 1.63 -7.42 30.01
N ASP A 59 0.33 -7.58 29.78
CA ASP A 59 -0.23 -8.79 29.17
C ASP A 59 -0.37 -8.69 27.63
N LYS A 60 -0.03 -7.55 27.02
CA LYS A 60 -0.20 -7.23 25.58
C LYS A 60 0.26 -8.31 24.58
N PHE A 61 1.25 -9.14 24.94
CA PHE A 61 1.78 -10.21 24.08
C PHE A 61 1.09 -11.58 24.27
N LYS A 62 0.09 -11.68 25.15
CA LYS A 62 -0.61 -12.94 25.45
C LYS A 62 -1.76 -13.20 24.46
N ALA A 63 -2.30 -14.42 24.53
CA ALA A 63 -3.52 -14.82 23.84
C ALA A 63 -4.68 -13.83 24.11
N PRO A 64 -5.57 -13.61 23.13
CA PRO A 64 -6.69 -12.70 23.32
C PRO A 64 -7.68 -13.21 24.37
N LEU A 65 -8.38 -12.28 25.01
CA LEU A 65 -9.46 -12.57 25.96
C LEU A 65 -10.80 -12.75 25.20
N PRO A 66 -11.83 -13.36 25.82
CA PRO A 66 -13.13 -13.55 25.18
C PRO A 66 -13.77 -12.25 24.66
N ALA A 67 -14.66 -12.38 23.67
CA ALA A 67 -15.45 -11.27 23.14
C ALA A 67 -16.23 -10.55 24.26
N PRO A 68 -16.30 -9.21 24.23
CA PRO A 68 -17.15 -8.46 25.15
C PRO A 68 -18.63 -8.68 24.82
N SER A 69 -19.48 -8.59 25.85
CA SER A 69 -20.93 -8.49 25.70
C SER A 69 -21.39 -7.04 25.89
N TRP A 70 -22.47 -6.64 25.23
CA TRP A 70 -23.04 -5.30 25.31
C TRP A 70 -24.54 -5.31 25.55
N GLU A 71 -25.06 -4.25 26.17
CA GLU A 71 -26.50 -4.01 26.29
C GLU A 71 -26.99 -3.17 25.10
N GLY A 72 -28.21 -3.45 24.63
CA GLY A 72 -28.81 -2.73 23.50
C GLY A 72 -28.41 -3.30 22.14
N ILE A 73 -28.17 -2.40 21.17
CA ILE A 73 -27.86 -2.72 19.78
C ILE A 73 -26.50 -2.11 19.44
N PHE A 74 -25.56 -2.95 19.00
CA PHE A 74 -24.28 -2.52 18.43
C PHE A 74 -24.50 -2.20 16.94
N ASP A 75 -24.23 -0.96 16.54
CA ASP A 75 -24.43 -0.51 15.17
C ASP A 75 -23.14 -0.74 14.37
N ALA A 76 -23.13 -1.78 13.52
CA ALA A 76 -21.92 -2.34 12.94
C ALA A 76 -21.52 -1.60 11.65
N VAL A 77 -20.99 -0.38 11.82
CA VAL A 77 -20.64 0.55 10.73
C VAL A 77 -19.15 0.89 10.64
N GLU A 78 -18.33 0.48 11.62
CA GLU A 78 -16.91 0.85 11.71
C GLU A 78 -16.00 -0.02 10.81
N GLY A 79 -16.00 0.29 9.51
CA GLY A 79 -15.26 -0.48 8.50
C GLY A 79 -13.74 -0.27 8.45
N LEU A 80 -13.20 0.76 9.11
CA LEU A 80 -11.78 1.15 9.07
C LEU A 80 -11.10 1.09 10.43
N ILE A 81 -11.10 -0.10 11.02
CA ILE A 81 -10.31 -0.43 12.20
C ILE A 81 -9.10 -1.23 11.73
N MET A 82 -7.90 -0.88 12.21
CA MET A 82 -6.64 -1.55 11.88
C MET A 82 -5.83 -1.77 13.18
N CYS A 83 -4.99 -2.81 13.23
CA CYS A 83 -4.14 -3.13 14.39
C CYS A 83 -2.76 -2.49 14.29
N PRO A 84 -2.12 -2.02 15.39
CA PRO A 84 -0.85 -1.30 15.38
C PRO A 84 0.18 -1.84 14.38
N GLN A 85 0.49 -1.02 13.37
CA GLN A 85 1.32 -1.34 12.20
C GLN A 85 1.97 -0.06 11.64
N PRO A 86 3.18 -0.11 11.05
CA PRO A 86 3.79 1.09 10.51
C PRO A 86 3.07 1.57 9.23
N PRO A 87 3.10 2.87 8.90
CA PRO A 87 3.38 4.03 9.77
C PRO A 87 2.13 4.76 10.29
N SER A 88 1.02 4.06 10.61
CA SER A 88 -0.20 4.69 11.14
C SER A 88 -0.38 4.45 12.65
N PHE A 89 -0.70 5.49 13.44
CA PHE A 89 -1.29 5.27 14.78
C PHE A 89 -2.63 4.54 14.63
N GLN A 90 -2.91 3.56 15.47
CA GLN A 90 -4.03 2.65 15.28
C GLN A 90 -4.66 2.28 16.60
N SER A 91 -5.87 1.74 16.54
CA SER A 91 -6.57 1.31 17.74
C SER A 91 -5.83 0.14 18.39
N GLU A 92 -5.46 0.27 19.66
CA GLU A 92 -5.04 -0.90 20.46
C GLU A 92 -6.18 -1.93 20.54
N GLN A 93 -7.43 -1.47 20.46
CA GLN A 93 -8.62 -2.30 20.36
C GLN A 93 -8.96 -2.55 18.89
N CYS A 94 -8.29 -3.50 18.24
CA CYS A 94 -8.39 -3.74 16.81
C CYS A 94 -8.99 -5.09 16.40
N LEU A 95 -9.18 -6.04 17.33
CA LEU A 95 -9.69 -7.39 17.05
C LEU A 95 -11.16 -7.34 16.69
N ARG A 96 -11.42 -7.23 15.39
CA ARG A 96 -12.74 -7.03 14.79
C ARG A 96 -12.99 -7.98 13.65
N VAL A 97 -14.24 -8.45 13.54
CA VAL A 97 -14.77 -9.19 12.39
C VAL A 97 -15.79 -8.33 11.66
N ASN A 98 -15.82 -8.45 10.34
CA ASN A 98 -16.82 -7.89 9.47
C ASN A 98 -17.56 -9.04 8.78
N VAL A 99 -18.89 -8.96 8.68
CA VAL A 99 -19.72 -10.02 8.09
C VAL A 99 -20.54 -9.46 6.93
N PHE A 100 -20.47 -10.13 5.79
CA PHE A 100 -21.15 -9.75 4.54
C PHE A 100 -22.17 -10.82 4.17
N VAL A 101 -23.43 -10.42 4.03
CA VAL A 101 -24.58 -11.34 3.93
C VAL A 101 -25.44 -11.00 2.70
N PRO A 102 -25.76 -11.96 1.80
CA PRO A 102 -26.63 -11.68 0.67
C PRO A 102 -28.08 -11.41 1.13
N VAL A 103 -28.77 -10.47 0.48
CA VAL A 103 -30.17 -10.10 0.82
C VAL A 103 -31.13 -11.30 0.77
N ASN A 104 -30.83 -12.32 -0.03
CA ASN A 104 -31.64 -13.53 -0.16
C ASN A 104 -31.57 -14.54 1.01
N ARG A 105 -30.97 -14.16 2.16
CA ARG A 105 -30.87 -15.01 3.39
C ARG A 105 -32.19 -15.61 3.91
N GLN A 106 -33.34 -15.06 3.48
CA GLN A 106 -34.68 -15.40 3.97
C GLN A 106 -35.27 -16.70 3.36
N ASP A 107 -34.56 -17.40 2.47
CA ASP A 107 -35.04 -18.68 1.90
C ASP A 107 -34.97 -19.88 2.87
N GLY A 108 -34.43 -19.68 4.08
CA GLY A 108 -34.32 -20.69 5.13
C GLY A 108 -33.21 -21.74 4.90
N THR A 109 -32.39 -21.57 3.86
CA THR A 109 -31.27 -22.46 3.55
C THR A 109 -29.96 -21.79 3.95
N LEU A 110 -29.23 -22.40 4.89
CA LEU A 110 -27.92 -21.90 5.33
C LEU A 110 -26.95 -21.83 4.14
N LYS A 111 -26.20 -20.72 4.05
CA LYS A 111 -25.24 -20.47 2.95
C LYS A 111 -23.84 -20.99 3.30
N PRO A 112 -23.04 -21.45 2.33
CA PRO A 112 -21.60 -21.66 2.53
C PRO A 112 -20.93 -20.38 3.03
N VAL A 113 -19.93 -20.54 3.88
CA VAL A 113 -19.20 -19.43 4.51
C VAL A 113 -17.76 -19.42 3.98
N ILE A 114 -17.24 -18.23 3.68
CA ILE A 114 -15.82 -18.00 3.48
C ILE A 114 -15.29 -17.08 4.59
N VAL A 115 -14.17 -17.43 5.21
CA VAL A 115 -13.45 -16.59 6.16
C VAL A 115 -12.12 -16.22 5.52
N VAL A 116 -11.80 -14.94 5.42
CA VAL A 116 -10.61 -14.44 4.72
C VAL A 116 -9.60 -13.87 5.72
N ILE A 117 -8.40 -14.44 5.75
CA ILE A 117 -7.23 -13.89 6.44
C ILE A 117 -6.50 -12.97 5.47
N HIS A 118 -6.31 -11.70 5.84
CA HIS A 118 -5.56 -10.76 5.01
C HIS A 118 -4.06 -11.09 4.99
N GLY A 119 -3.39 -10.71 3.89
CA GLY A 119 -1.93 -10.74 3.76
C GLY A 119 -1.26 -9.53 4.42
N GLY A 120 -0.05 -9.20 3.96
CA GLY A 120 0.75 -8.06 4.43
C GLY A 120 1.97 -8.42 5.29
N SER A 121 2.66 -9.51 4.93
CA SER A 121 3.93 -9.94 5.55
C SER A 121 3.92 -10.06 7.08
N PHE A 122 2.75 -10.31 7.69
CA PHE A 122 2.51 -10.30 9.14
C PHE A 122 2.76 -8.94 9.85
N VAL A 123 3.08 -7.88 9.11
CA VAL A 123 3.47 -6.56 9.63
C VAL A 123 2.53 -5.43 9.20
N ASN A 124 1.66 -5.64 8.22
CA ASN A 124 0.63 -4.70 7.79
C ASN A 124 -0.63 -5.44 7.25
N GLY A 125 -1.69 -4.69 6.97
CA GLY A 125 -2.99 -5.19 6.52
C GLY A 125 -4.15 -4.86 7.47
N PHE A 126 -5.38 -5.14 7.02
CA PHE A 126 -6.62 -5.14 7.83
C PHE A 126 -7.71 -5.91 7.08
N GLY A 127 -8.74 -6.40 7.79
CA GLY A 127 -9.75 -7.29 7.24
C GLY A 127 -10.55 -6.71 6.06
N ASN A 128 -10.77 -5.39 6.04
CA ASN A 128 -11.49 -4.72 4.95
C ASN A 128 -10.57 -4.16 3.85
N MET A 129 -9.28 -4.54 3.82
CA MET A 129 -8.36 -4.23 2.71
C MET A 129 -8.88 -4.76 1.38
N TYR A 130 -9.59 -5.90 1.39
CA TYR A 130 -10.23 -6.52 0.24
C TYR A 130 -11.67 -6.93 0.58
N LEU A 131 -12.64 -6.34 -0.11
CA LEU A 131 -14.06 -6.53 0.15
C LEU A 131 -14.62 -7.71 -0.67
N PRO A 132 -15.32 -8.69 -0.05
CA PRO A 132 -15.72 -9.95 -0.69
C PRO A 132 -17.00 -9.85 -1.56
N HIS A 133 -17.34 -8.67 -2.06
CA HIS A 133 -18.65 -8.36 -2.64
C HIS A 133 -19.06 -9.30 -3.78
N HIS A 134 -18.14 -9.60 -4.71
CA HIS A 134 -18.40 -10.50 -5.84
C HIS A 134 -18.76 -11.94 -5.42
N LEU A 135 -18.17 -12.44 -4.33
CA LEU A 135 -18.50 -13.76 -3.76
C LEU A 135 -19.86 -13.72 -3.05
N VAL A 136 -20.13 -12.66 -2.29
CA VAL A 136 -21.38 -12.49 -1.53
C VAL A 136 -22.59 -12.41 -2.46
N GLN A 137 -22.48 -11.64 -3.56
CA GLN A 137 -23.49 -11.58 -4.62
C GLN A 137 -23.83 -12.95 -5.24
N ARG A 138 -22.93 -13.94 -5.11
CA ARG A 138 -23.12 -15.31 -5.62
C ARG A 138 -23.69 -16.27 -4.58
N GLY A 139 -24.21 -15.75 -3.46
CA GLY A 139 -24.94 -16.51 -2.44
C GLY A 139 -24.05 -17.16 -1.39
N ILE A 140 -22.87 -16.59 -1.14
CA ILE A 140 -21.92 -16.98 -0.10
C ILE A 140 -22.01 -15.95 1.04
N ILE A 141 -21.80 -16.36 2.29
CA ILE A 141 -21.57 -15.40 3.38
C ILE A 141 -20.06 -15.28 3.58
N ALA A 142 -19.56 -14.05 3.65
CA ALA A 142 -18.14 -13.79 3.84
C ALA A 142 -17.87 -13.14 5.19
N VAL A 143 -16.74 -13.50 5.80
CA VAL A 143 -16.21 -12.90 7.01
C VAL A 143 -14.78 -12.45 6.75
N THR A 144 -14.48 -11.20 7.05
CA THR A 144 -13.10 -10.68 7.12
C THR A 144 -12.80 -10.25 8.54
N PHE A 145 -11.53 -10.18 8.94
CA PHE A 145 -11.18 -9.81 10.31
C PHE A 145 -9.75 -9.28 10.43
N ASN A 146 -9.47 -8.61 11.54
CA ASN A 146 -8.14 -8.10 11.92
C ASN A 146 -7.47 -9.01 12.94
N TYR A 147 -6.14 -9.10 12.92
CA TYR A 147 -5.33 -9.77 13.94
C TYR A 147 -4.09 -8.92 14.30
N ARG A 148 -3.48 -9.11 15.48
CA ARG A 148 -2.27 -8.36 15.89
C ARG A 148 -1.08 -8.71 14.99
N MET A 149 -0.27 -7.71 14.68
CA MET A 149 0.82 -7.77 13.69
C MET A 149 2.17 -7.32 14.25
N GLY A 150 3.23 -7.56 13.48
CA GLY A 150 4.61 -7.19 13.83
C GLY A 150 5.04 -7.73 15.19
N SER A 151 5.84 -6.96 15.92
CA SER A 151 6.27 -7.29 17.28
C SER A 151 5.11 -7.47 18.27
N HIS A 152 3.96 -6.80 18.08
CA HIS A 152 2.78 -6.99 18.94
C HIS A 152 2.13 -8.36 18.71
N GLY A 153 2.03 -8.80 17.45
CA GLY A 153 1.43 -10.10 17.09
C GLY A 153 2.37 -11.29 17.23
N PHE A 154 3.67 -11.10 16.99
CA PHE A 154 4.60 -12.20 16.67
C PHE A 154 5.94 -12.13 17.41
N LEU A 155 6.15 -11.21 18.35
CA LEU A 155 7.28 -11.32 19.29
C LEU A 155 7.15 -12.62 20.11
N CYS A 156 8.21 -13.43 20.08
CA CYS A 156 8.20 -14.77 20.64
C CYS A 156 9.48 -15.04 21.43
N LEU A 157 9.36 -15.10 22.76
CA LEU A 157 10.46 -15.46 23.67
C LEU A 157 10.31 -16.86 24.27
N ASN A 158 9.18 -17.55 24.02
CA ASN A 158 8.85 -18.85 24.59
C ASN A 158 8.84 -18.84 26.14
N THR A 159 8.21 -17.80 26.71
CA THR A 159 8.04 -17.59 28.16
C THR A 159 6.56 -17.40 28.55
N GLU A 160 6.26 -17.38 29.85
CA GLU A 160 4.90 -17.13 30.37
C GLU A 160 4.38 -15.73 29.99
N ASN A 161 5.23 -14.69 29.99
CA ASN A 161 4.79 -13.32 29.70
C ASN A 161 4.76 -13.00 28.20
N ILE A 162 5.66 -13.61 27.41
CA ILE A 162 5.79 -13.41 25.97
C ILE A 162 5.83 -14.79 25.27
N PRO A 163 4.69 -15.52 25.23
CA PRO A 163 4.62 -16.89 24.73
C PRO A 163 4.70 -17.01 23.21
N GLY A 164 4.65 -15.90 22.46
CA GLY A 164 4.61 -15.89 21.00
C GLY A 164 3.22 -16.07 20.39
N ASN A 165 3.15 -15.92 19.07
CA ASN A 165 1.99 -16.23 18.22
C ASN A 165 0.67 -15.57 18.65
N ALA A 166 0.70 -14.38 19.25
CA ALA A 166 -0.49 -13.63 19.63
C ALA A 166 -1.42 -13.37 18.42
N GLY A 167 -0.86 -13.01 17.26
CA GLY A 167 -1.60 -12.81 16.01
C GLY A 167 -2.24 -14.09 15.45
N LEU A 168 -1.61 -15.26 15.60
CA LEU A 168 -2.27 -16.53 15.25
C LEU A 168 -3.38 -16.88 16.27
N LYS A 169 -3.18 -16.58 17.55
CA LYS A 169 -4.19 -16.81 18.61
C LYS A 169 -5.42 -15.91 18.42
N ASP A 170 -5.22 -14.71 17.86
CA ASP A 170 -6.29 -13.83 17.38
C ASP A 170 -7.06 -14.47 16.21
N GLN A 171 -6.37 -14.93 15.16
CA GLN A 171 -7.00 -15.64 14.05
C GLN A 171 -7.79 -16.88 14.52
N LEU A 172 -7.26 -17.65 15.46
CA LEU A 172 -7.95 -18.81 16.05
C LEU A 172 -9.21 -18.39 16.84
N ALA A 173 -9.15 -17.28 17.59
CA ALA A 173 -10.31 -16.74 18.29
C ALA A 173 -11.39 -16.24 17.30
N ALA A 174 -11.01 -15.62 16.17
CA ALA A 174 -11.92 -15.25 15.11
C ALA A 174 -12.62 -16.48 14.49
N LEU A 175 -11.87 -17.55 14.21
CA LEU A 175 -12.44 -18.80 13.67
C LEU A 175 -13.44 -19.46 14.63
N LYS A 176 -13.13 -19.49 15.93
CA LYS A 176 -14.06 -19.95 16.98
C LYS A 176 -15.32 -19.08 17.02
N TRP A 177 -15.17 -17.75 17.01
CA TRP A 177 -16.30 -16.83 16.94
C TRP A 177 -17.19 -17.08 15.71
N VAL A 178 -16.60 -17.30 14.53
CA VAL A 178 -17.36 -17.63 13.31
C VAL A 178 -18.13 -18.93 13.48
N LYS A 179 -17.48 -20.01 13.95
CA LYS A 179 -18.12 -21.31 14.16
C LYS A 179 -19.33 -21.23 15.11
N GLU A 180 -19.25 -20.39 16.14
CA GLU A 180 -20.31 -20.17 17.12
C GLU A 180 -21.44 -19.24 16.62
N ASN A 181 -21.13 -18.21 15.83
CA ASN A 181 -22.05 -17.09 15.57
C ASN A 181 -22.61 -17.03 14.14
N ILE A 182 -21.93 -17.61 13.14
CA ILE A 182 -22.27 -17.37 11.73
C ILE A 182 -23.67 -17.87 11.32
N GLN A 183 -24.21 -18.86 12.06
CA GLN A 183 -25.57 -19.34 11.84
C GLN A 183 -26.65 -18.26 12.07
N ALA A 184 -26.42 -17.30 12.97
CA ALA A 184 -27.34 -16.19 13.22
C ALA A 184 -27.42 -15.21 12.01
N PHE A 185 -26.36 -15.14 11.22
CA PHE A 185 -26.31 -14.37 9.96
C PHE A 185 -26.92 -15.14 8.77
N GLY A 186 -27.14 -16.46 8.91
CA GLY A 186 -27.63 -17.36 7.87
C GLY A 186 -26.55 -18.25 7.26
N GLY A 187 -25.34 -18.27 7.82
CA GLY A 187 -24.24 -19.12 7.36
C GLY A 187 -24.33 -20.55 7.87
N ASN A 188 -23.73 -21.49 7.17
CA ASN A 188 -23.60 -22.88 7.60
C ASN A 188 -22.28 -23.04 8.40
N PRO A 189 -22.34 -23.25 9.73
CA PRO A 189 -21.12 -23.46 10.52
C PRO A 189 -20.40 -24.76 10.14
N ASP A 190 -21.07 -25.71 9.48
CA ASP A 190 -20.49 -26.98 9.00
C ASP A 190 -20.10 -26.93 7.51
N ASP A 191 -20.04 -25.75 6.92
CA ASP A 191 -19.53 -25.52 5.55
C ASP A 191 -18.78 -24.18 5.46
N ILE A 192 -17.71 -24.09 6.26
CA ILE A 192 -16.77 -22.97 6.31
C ILE A 192 -15.54 -23.28 5.46
N THR A 193 -15.19 -22.37 4.56
CA THR A 193 -13.93 -22.32 3.80
C THR A 193 -13.00 -21.28 4.42
N LEU A 194 -11.77 -21.66 4.77
CA LEU A 194 -10.75 -20.70 5.20
C LEU A 194 -9.90 -20.29 4.01
N ALA A 195 -9.83 -18.99 3.72
CA ALA A 195 -9.07 -18.44 2.60
C ALA A 195 -8.04 -17.42 3.08
N GLY A 196 -6.97 -17.25 2.31
CA GLY A 196 -6.04 -16.15 2.49
C GLY A 196 -5.15 -15.97 1.29
N TYR A 197 -4.51 -14.80 1.21
CA TYR A 197 -3.53 -14.43 0.19
C TYR A 197 -2.21 -14.04 0.87
N SER A 198 -1.06 -14.32 0.24
CA SER A 198 0.27 -13.99 0.78
C SER A 198 0.48 -14.55 2.21
N ALA A 199 0.86 -13.72 3.19
CA ALA A 199 0.94 -14.08 4.60
C ALA A 199 -0.39 -14.62 5.20
N GLY A 200 -1.53 -14.25 4.64
CA GLY A 200 -2.84 -14.79 4.99
C GLY A 200 -3.03 -16.23 4.49
N ALA A 201 -2.47 -16.57 3.32
CA ALA A 201 -2.42 -17.96 2.83
C ALA A 201 -1.51 -18.81 3.73
N ALA A 202 -0.33 -18.29 4.08
CA ALA A 202 0.55 -18.96 5.03
C ALA A 202 -0.13 -19.21 6.39
N SER A 203 -0.85 -18.22 6.91
CA SER A 203 -1.68 -18.35 8.12
C SER A 203 -2.75 -19.42 7.98
N ALA A 204 -3.48 -19.47 6.86
CA ALA A 204 -4.54 -20.44 6.61
C ALA A 204 -4.02 -21.89 6.54
N GLU A 205 -2.84 -22.11 5.94
CA GLU A 205 -2.20 -23.43 5.93
C GLU A 205 -1.65 -23.81 7.31
N ILE A 206 -1.07 -22.86 8.06
CA ILE A 206 -0.65 -23.08 9.45
C ILE A 206 -1.85 -23.53 10.31
N MET A 207 -3.02 -22.90 10.14
CA MET A 207 -4.25 -23.33 10.81
C MET A 207 -4.70 -24.73 10.37
N MET A 208 -4.61 -25.08 9.08
CA MET A 208 -4.95 -26.42 8.58
C MET A 208 -4.04 -27.51 9.16
N LEU A 209 -2.77 -27.17 9.40
CA LEU A 209 -1.77 -28.06 10.01
C LEU A 209 -1.83 -28.08 11.55
N SER A 210 -2.68 -27.25 12.17
CA SER A 210 -2.75 -27.09 13.62
C SER A 210 -3.94 -27.84 14.25
N PRO A 211 -3.71 -28.76 15.21
CA PRO A 211 -4.79 -29.42 15.94
C PRO A 211 -5.69 -28.45 16.73
N ALA A 212 -5.22 -27.23 17.02
CA ALA A 212 -6.00 -26.22 17.74
C ALA A 212 -7.21 -25.69 16.91
N ALA A 213 -7.16 -25.83 15.58
CA ALA A 213 -8.21 -25.37 14.67
C ALA A 213 -9.06 -26.50 14.07
N ASP A 214 -8.88 -27.75 14.51
CA ASP A 214 -9.61 -28.92 14.02
C ASP A 214 -11.14 -28.73 14.11
N GLY A 215 -11.83 -28.89 12.98
CA GLY A 215 -13.30 -28.79 12.88
C GLY A 215 -13.88 -27.38 12.82
N LEU A 216 -13.03 -26.33 12.85
CA LEU A 216 -13.47 -24.94 12.64
C LEU A 216 -13.77 -24.62 11.18
N PHE A 217 -13.10 -25.28 10.23
CA PHE A 217 -13.30 -25.15 8.79
C PHE A 217 -13.12 -26.48 8.05
N HIS A 218 -13.54 -26.52 6.78
CA HIS A 218 -13.83 -27.74 6.01
C HIS A 218 -13.18 -27.75 4.62
N LYS A 219 -12.70 -26.59 4.15
CA LYS A 219 -12.02 -26.33 2.87
C LYS A 219 -10.98 -25.24 3.08
N VAL A 220 -9.93 -25.21 2.27
CA VAL A 220 -8.93 -24.13 2.29
C VAL A 220 -8.68 -23.53 0.90
N ILE A 221 -8.38 -22.23 0.85
CA ILE A 221 -7.89 -21.55 -0.36
C ILE A 221 -6.63 -20.75 -0.03
N LEU A 222 -5.54 -21.01 -0.77
CA LEU A 222 -4.21 -20.47 -0.51
C LEU A 222 -3.68 -19.75 -1.77
N GLU A 223 -3.77 -18.42 -1.81
CA GLU A 223 -3.24 -17.62 -2.93
C GLU A 223 -1.83 -17.10 -2.64
N SER A 224 -0.89 -17.38 -3.55
CA SER A 224 0.46 -16.79 -3.56
C SER A 224 1.20 -16.89 -2.21
N GLY A 225 1.01 -17.98 -1.48
CA GLY A 225 1.65 -18.19 -0.19
C GLY A 225 1.37 -19.57 0.40
N SER A 226 2.27 -20.02 1.28
CA SER A 226 2.19 -21.32 1.94
C SER A 226 2.74 -21.26 3.36
N GLY A 227 2.18 -22.05 4.26
CA GLY A 227 2.67 -22.21 5.63
C GLY A 227 4.02 -22.92 5.71
N ILE A 228 4.47 -23.59 4.63
CA ILE A 228 5.81 -24.17 4.55
C ILE A 228 6.86 -23.24 3.94
N SER A 229 6.47 -22.04 3.48
CA SER A 229 7.41 -21.05 2.95
C SER A 229 8.48 -20.68 3.98
N SER A 230 9.70 -20.43 3.49
CA SER A 230 10.88 -20.02 4.28
C SER A 230 10.62 -18.82 5.21
N TRP A 231 9.77 -17.89 4.80
CA TRP A 231 9.36 -16.70 5.56
C TRP A 231 8.13 -16.89 6.46
N ALA A 232 7.43 -18.04 6.39
CA ALA A 232 6.14 -18.22 7.06
C ALA A 232 6.26 -18.52 8.57
N VAL A 233 7.33 -19.19 8.99
CA VAL A 233 7.60 -19.51 10.40
C VAL A 233 9.08 -19.32 10.72
N ASN A 234 9.38 -18.53 11.76
CA ASN A 234 10.73 -18.31 12.28
C ASN A 234 11.09 -19.38 13.34
N PRO A 235 12.01 -20.33 13.04
CA PRO A 235 12.45 -21.34 14.00
C PRO A 235 13.33 -20.81 15.13
N ASN A 236 13.89 -19.60 14.99
CA ASN A 236 14.91 -19.03 15.88
C ASN A 236 14.46 -17.70 16.53
N ALA A 237 13.14 -17.46 16.64
CA ALA A 237 12.57 -16.19 17.07
C ALA A 237 13.13 -15.61 18.39
N PRO A 238 13.42 -16.41 19.45
CA PRO A 238 14.01 -15.87 20.68
C PRO A 238 15.42 -15.28 20.50
N GLU A 239 16.25 -15.88 19.63
CA GLU A 239 17.60 -15.35 19.35
C GLU A 239 17.53 -14.10 18.48
N LEU A 240 16.57 -14.03 17.53
CA LEU A 240 16.31 -12.81 16.78
C LEU A 240 15.86 -11.66 17.70
N ALA A 241 14.92 -11.93 18.61
CA ALA A 241 14.47 -10.95 19.59
C ALA A 241 15.62 -10.46 20.50
N LYS A 242 16.50 -11.37 20.94
CA LYS A 242 17.71 -11.02 21.68
C LYS A 242 18.62 -10.08 20.88
N ASN A 243 18.87 -10.37 19.60
CA ASN A 243 19.70 -9.53 18.73
C ASN A 243 19.07 -8.15 18.47
N ILE A 244 17.76 -8.08 18.26
CA ILE A 244 17.01 -6.82 18.14
C ILE A 244 17.12 -6.00 19.44
N ALA A 245 17.00 -6.62 20.61
CA ALA A 245 17.17 -5.93 21.88
C ALA A 245 18.58 -5.34 22.05
N ILE A 246 19.64 -6.10 21.70
CA ILE A 246 21.04 -5.63 21.72
C ILE A 246 21.23 -4.43 20.78
N ALA A 247 20.72 -4.53 19.54
CA ALA A 247 20.79 -3.45 18.56
C ALA A 247 20.10 -2.16 19.03
N ASN A 248 19.08 -2.29 19.89
CA ASN A 248 18.33 -1.19 20.50
C ASN A 248 18.83 -0.83 21.92
N GLY A 249 20.09 -1.16 22.23
CA GLY A 249 20.79 -0.69 23.44
C GLY A 249 20.48 -1.47 24.72
N ALA A 250 19.77 -2.60 24.66
CA ALA A 250 19.59 -3.46 25.82
C ALA A 250 20.90 -4.17 26.21
N SER A 251 21.16 -4.26 27.51
CA SER A 251 22.28 -5.00 28.09
C SER A 251 21.80 -6.17 28.94
N ASP A 252 22.70 -7.12 29.22
CA ASP A 252 22.44 -8.32 30.04
C ASP A 252 21.23 -9.18 29.57
N VAL A 253 20.95 -9.18 28.25
CA VAL A 253 19.84 -9.92 27.61
C VAL A 253 20.05 -11.43 27.52
N ASP A 254 21.22 -11.95 27.92
CA ASP A 254 21.41 -13.38 28.18
C ASP A 254 20.56 -13.86 29.37
N ASP A 255 20.14 -12.96 30.26
CA ASP A 255 19.08 -13.23 31.24
C ASP A 255 17.72 -12.98 30.59
N ILE A 256 16.93 -14.05 30.43
CA ILE A 256 15.58 -14.00 29.86
C ILE A 256 14.65 -13.02 30.59
N THR A 257 14.86 -12.79 31.89
CA THR A 257 14.10 -11.83 32.70
C THR A 257 14.38 -10.39 32.29
N ASN A 258 15.63 -10.08 31.92
CA ASN A 258 16.01 -8.76 31.42
C ASN A 258 15.45 -8.55 30.01
N LEU A 259 15.54 -9.57 29.15
CA LEU A 259 14.99 -9.55 27.79
C LEU A 259 13.46 -9.38 27.80
N GLU A 260 12.73 -10.11 28.66
CA GLU A 260 11.30 -9.91 28.88
C GLU A 260 11.01 -8.47 29.35
N ASN A 261 11.73 -7.98 30.36
CA ASN A 261 11.45 -6.65 30.92
C ASN A 261 11.73 -5.51 29.95
N PHE A 262 12.72 -5.65 29.05
CA PHE A 262 12.93 -4.75 27.92
C PHE A 262 11.63 -4.64 27.09
N TYR A 263 11.18 -5.73 26.46
CA TYR A 263 9.97 -5.73 25.61
C TYR A 263 8.67 -5.37 26.34
N LEU A 264 8.52 -5.80 27.60
CA LEU A 264 7.35 -5.46 28.42
C LEU A 264 7.29 -3.97 28.76
N SER A 265 8.44 -3.29 28.86
CA SER A 265 8.53 -1.84 29.15
C SER A 265 8.17 -0.94 27.96
N LEU A 266 8.39 -1.41 26.72
CA LEU A 266 8.16 -0.62 25.51
C LEU A 266 6.67 -0.33 25.28
N SER A 267 6.34 0.90 24.89
CA SER A 267 5.06 1.27 24.31
C SER A 267 4.83 0.60 22.95
N TYR A 268 3.60 0.65 22.43
CA TYR A 268 3.34 0.17 21.07
C TYR A 268 4.11 0.95 19.99
N GLN A 269 4.33 2.25 20.19
CA GLN A 269 5.15 3.06 19.28
C GLN A 269 6.58 2.54 19.23
N GLU A 270 7.21 2.37 20.40
CA GLU A 270 8.57 1.80 20.50
C GLU A 270 8.64 0.37 19.94
N LEU A 271 7.60 -0.45 20.11
CA LEU A 271 7.52 -1.79 19.52
C LEU A 271 7.42 -1.78 17.99
N LEU A 272 6.78 -0.77 17.39
CA LEU A 272 6.73 -0.57 15.94
C LEU A 272 8.08 -0.13 15.37
N ARG A 273 8.85 0.70 16.11
CA ARG A 273 10.24 1.07 15.75
C ARG A 273 11.16 -0.13 15.61
N LEU A 274 10.98 -1.19 16.41
CA LEU A 274 11.77 -2.41 16.30
C LEU A 274 11.59 -3.15 14.96
N ALA A 275 10.56 -2.82 14.19
CA ALA A 275 10.26 -3.41 12.88
C ALA A 275 10.68 -2.50 11.69
N SER A 276 11.23 -1.30 11.91
CA SER A 276 11.64 -0.40 10.82
C SER A 276 13.01 -0.73 10.21
N VAL A 277 13.75 -1.68 10.79
CA VAL A 277 14.91 -2.30 10.15
C VAL A 277 14.37 -3.40 9.22
N GLY A 278 14.26 -3.10 7.93
CA GLY A 278 13.42 -3.85 7.01
C GLY A 278 13.78 -5.33 6.87
N GLU A 279 12.88 -6.20 7.34
CA GLU A 279 12.77 -7.61 6.95
C GLU A 279 11.49 -8.24 7.56
N LEU A 280 11.20 -9.50 7.21
CA LEU A 280 10.20 -10.36 7.86
C LEU A 280 10.67 -10.81 9.28
N LEU A 281 10.97 -9.84 10.15
CA LEU A 281 11.57 -10.08 11.47
C LEU A 281 10.59 -10.78 12.44
N PHE A 282 9.35 -10.29 12.50
CA PHE A 282 8.32 -10.77 13.42
C PHE A 282 7.25 -11.56 12.66
N THR A 283 7.54 -12.82 12.40
CA THR A 283 6.65 -13.82 11.79
C THR A 283 6.29 -14.89 12.83
N PRO A 284 5.27 -15.75 12.58
CA PRO A 284 4.95 -16.87 13.48
C PRO A 284 6.18 -17.67 13.93
N CYS A 285 6.21 -18.11 15.18
CA CYS A 285 7.30 -18.92 15.73
C CYS A 285 6.83 -20.34 16.06
N VAL A 286 7.76 -21.23 16.43
CA VAL A 286 7.42 -22.52 17.04
C VAL A 286 7.01 -22.28 18.51
N ASP A 287 5.73 -22.52 18.81
CA ASP A 287 5.12 -22.41 20.15
C ASP A 287 5.73 -23.44 21.13
N VAL A 288 5.76 -23.08 22.41
CA VAL A 288 6.01 -23.99 23.52
C VAL A 288 4.76 -24.19 24.37
N ASP A 289 4.61 -25.40 24.91
CA ASP A 289 3.52 -25.77 25.84
C ASP A 289 3.83 -25.20 27.24
N ILE A 290 3.18 -24.08 27.59
CA ILE A 290 3.29 -23.37 28.87
C ILE A 290 1.88 -23.10 29.40
N ASP A 291 1.59 -23.55 30.63
CA ASP A 291 0.41 -23.24 31.46
C ASP A 291 -0.88 -22.82 30.73
N ASN A 292 -1.55 -23.80 30.11
CA ASN A 292 -2.84 -23.66 29.41
C ASN A 292 -2.85 -22.71 28.19
N ASN A 293 -1.70 -22.31 27.64
CA ASN A 293 -1.63 -21.61 26.36
C ASN A 293 -2.02 -22.56 25.20
N GLU A 294 -2.85 -22.09 24.26
CA GLU A 294 -3.17 -22.86 23.06
C GLU A 294 -1.97 -22.85 22.10
N VAL A 295 -1.37 -24.03 21.90
CA VAL A 295 -0.24 -24.28 21.00
C VAL A 295 -0.76 -24.40 19.56
N ILE A 296 -0.35 -23.48 18.69
CA ILE A 296 -0.78 -23.48 17.28
C ILE A 296 0.31 -24.11 16.41
N VAL A 297 1.56 -23.68 16.57
CA VAL A 297 2.71 -24.13 15.76
C VAL A 297 3.65 -24.99 16.60
N LYS A 298 3.30 -26.26 16.80
CA LYS A 298 4.09 -27.19 17.64
C LYS A 298 5.46 -27.56 17.05
N GLU A 299 5.57 -27.55 15.73
CA GLU A 299 6.81 -27.76 14.99
C GLU A 299 6.73 -27.08 13.62
N LEU A 300 7.84 -27.04 12.88
CA LEU A 300 7.87 -26.43 11.54
C LEU A 300 6.80 -27.08 10.63
N PRO A 301 5.93 -26.29 9.96
CA PRO A 301 4.81 -26.78 9.17
C PRO A 301 5.17 -27.87 8.13
N TYR A 302 6.35 -27.78 7.52
CA TYR A 302 6.88 -28.78 6.58
C TYR A 302 6.95 -30.20 7.18
N LYS A 303 7.24 -30.34 8.48
CA LYS A 303 7.27 -31.65 9.17
C LYS A 303 5.87 -32.24 9.36
N ASN A 304 4.91 -31.41 9.80
CA ASN A 304 3.50 -31.80 9.90
C ASN A 304 2.98 -32.28 8.53
N LEU A 305 3.30 -31.51 7.49
CA LEU A 305 2.92 -31.80 6.12
C LEU A 305 3.49 -33.13 5.61
N ILE A 306 4.81 -33.38 5.68
CA ILE A 306 5.42 -34.67 5.29
C ILE A 306 4.86 -35.83 6.11
N SER A 307 4.68 -35.65 7.42
CA SER A 307 4.19 -36.73 8.29
C SER A 307 2.76 -37.17 7.99
N GLY A 308 1.99 -36.33 7.29
CA GLY A 308 0.57 -36.50 7.09
C GLY A 308 -0.24 -36.44 8.39
N ASN A 309 0.29 -35.89 9.49
CA ASN A 309 -0.36 -35.90 10.80
C ASN A 309 -1.21 -34.63 11.08
N TYR A 310 -2.15 -34.35 10.17
CA TYR A 310 -3.09 -33.24 10.24
C TYR A 310 -4.43 -33.62 9.56
N ASN A 311 -5.44 -32.74 9.64
CA ASN A 311 -6.73 -32.95 9.00
C ASN A 311 -6.67 -32.54 7.50
N LYS A 312 -6.97 -33.47 6.58
CA LYS A 312 -6.88 -33.21 5.14
C LYS A 312 -8.18 -32.63 4.64
N LEU A 313 -8.10 -31.41 4.11
CA LEU A 313 -9.24 -30.68 3.56
C LEU A 313 -9.08 -30.53 2.04
N PRO A 314 -10.17 -30.36 1.28
CA PRO A 314 -10.07 -29.91 -0.10
C PRO A 314 -9.39 -28.55 -0.14
N MET A 315 -8.47 -28.38 -1.09
CA MET A 315 -7.58 -27.24 -1.22
C MET A 315 -7.63 -26.68 -2.63
N LEU A 316 -7.82 -25.37 -2.76
CA LEU A 316 -7.53 -24.61 -3.98
C LEU A 316 -6.28 -23.77 -3.70
N THR A 317 -5.27 -23.84 -4.56
CA THR A 317 -4.01 -23.12 -4.34
C THR A 317 -3.33 -22.74 -5.64
N GLY A 318 -2.57 -21.65 -5.64
CA GLY A 318 -1.85 -21.22 -6.83
C GLY A 318 -0.93 -20.04 -6.57
N TYR A 319 -0.16 -19.72 -7.61
CA TYR A 319 0.87 -18.67 -7.63
C TYR A 319 0.81 -17.93 -8.98
N THR A 320 1.47 -16.78 -9.10
CA THR A 320 1.56 -16.01 -10.35
C THR A 320 2.87 -16.26 -11.11
N ASP A 321 2.90 -16.00 -12.43
CA ASP A 321 4.12 -16.16 -13.24
C ASP A 321 5.22 -15.13 -12.95
N ALA A 322 4.95 -14.13 -12.12
CA ALA A 322 5.87 -13.06 -11.76
C ALA A 322 5.70 -12.56 -10.31
N GLU A 323 5.49 -13.46 -9.34
CA GLU A 323 5.42 -13.13 -7.89
C GLU A 323 6.58 -12.24 -7.44
N GLY A 324 7.78 -12.46 -8.01
CA GLY A 324 9.00 -11.69 -7.74
C GLY A 324 8.93 -10.19 -8.08
N VAL A 325 7.91 -9.74 -8.83
CA VAL A 325 7.65 -8.31 -9.08
C VAL A 325 7.35 -7.56 -7.77
N LEU A 326 6.92 -8.26 -6.72
CA LEU A 326 6.85 -7.73 -5.35
C LEU A 326 8.15 -7.03 -4.89
N PHE A 327 9.30 -7.56 -5.30
CA PHE A 327 10.62 -7.04 -4.91
C PHE A 327 11.18 -5.98 -5.86
N TYR A 328 10.48 -5.71 -6.99
CA TYR A 328 10.92 -4.75 -8.01
C TYR A 328 11.11 -3.33 -7.46
N GLY A 329 10.29 -2.92 -6.50
CA GLY A 329 10.39 -1.61 -5.83
C GLY A 329 11.68 -1.40 -5.00
N TYR A 330 12.39 -2.49 -4.71
CA TYR A 330 13.66 -2.55 -3.95
C TYR A 330 14.84 -3.07 -4.78
N ARG A 331 14.65 -3.27 -6.10
CA ARG A 331 15.62 -3.93 -6.99
C ARG A 331 17.03 -3.37 -6.91
N GLU A 332 17.19 -2.05 -6.80
CA GLU A 332 18.50 -1.39 -6.72
C GLU A 332 19.28 -1.82 -5.47
N ILE A 333 18.63 -1.85 -4.31
CA ILE A 333 19.22 -2.29 -3.02
C ILE A 333 19.50 -3.80 -3.05
N LEU A 334 18.51 -4.60 -3.48
CA LEU A 334 18.63 -6.06 -3.48
C LEU A 334 19.68 -6.55 -4.48
N MET A 335 19.78 -5.95 -5.67
CA MET A 335 20.84 -6.26 -6.65
C MET A 335 22.22 -5.83 -6.13
N ALA A 336 22.34 -4.67 -5.46
CA ALA A 336 23.59 -4.27 -4.83
C ALA A 336 24.05 -5.27 -3.76
N GLN A 337 23.14 -5.70 -2.87
CA GLN A 337 23.40 -6.76 -1.88
C GLN A 337 23.81 -8.09 -2.53
N MET A 338 23.12 -8.51 -3.60
CA MET A 338 23.44 -9.74 -4.36
C MET A 338 24.83 -9.73 -5.02
N ASN A 339 25.33 -8.53 -5.36
CA ASN A 339 26.68 -8.31 -5.90
C ASN A 339 27.75 -8.23 -4.80
N GLU A 340 27.44 -7.66 -3.64
CA GLU A 340 28.35 -7.61 -2.48
C GLU A 340 28.54 -9.00 -1.87
N ASP A 341 27.46 -9.64 -1.42
CA ASP A 341 27.42 -11.05 -1.03
C ASP A 341 26.02 -11.62 -1.26
N PHE A 342 25.92 -12.55 -2.21
CA PHE A 342 24.67 -13.23 -2.56
C PHE A 342 24.06 -14.02 -1.39
N LYS A 343 24.82 -14.29 -0.32
CA LYS A 343 24.26 -14.88 0.92
C LYS A 343 23.12 -14.05 1.50
N TYR A 344 23.14 -12.72 1.36
CA TYR A 344 22.05 -11.86 1.82
C TYR A 344 20.73 -12.05 1.04
N ALA A 345 20.78 -12.62 -0.16
CA ALA A 345 19.58 -12.89 -0.97
C ALA A 345 19.01 -14.30 -0.75
N LEU A 346 19.68 -15.19 0.00
CA LEU A 346 19.15 -16.52 0.30
C LEU A 346 17.80 -16.42 1.02
N PRO A 347 16.86 -17.36 0.79
CA PRO A 347 15.55 -17.35 1.45
C PRO A 347 15.65 -17.27 2.98
N SER A 348 14.72 -16.56 3.62
CA SER A 348 14.71 -16.37 5.08
C SER A 348 14.85 -17.69 5.84
N HIS A 349 15.64 -17.69 6.90
CA HIS A 349 15.92 -18.91 7.70
C HIS A 349 16.50 -20.11 6.90
N PHE A 350 17.14 -19.86 5.74
CA PHE A 350 17.71 -20.85 4.82
C PHE A 350 18.24 -22.13 5.49
N SER A 351 19.13 -21.99 6.47
CA SER A 351 19.78 -23.08 7.20
C SER A 351 18.85 -24.06 7.92
N SER A 352 17.59 -23.69 8.16
CA SER A 352 16.56 -24.54 8.78
C SER A 352 15.81 -25.41 7.76
N TYR A 353 15.91 -25.06 6.48
CA TYR A 353 15.26 -25.73 5.35
C TYR A 353 16.27 -26.32 4.35
N ALA A 354 17.54 -25.93 4.40
CA ALA A 354 18.55 -26.33 3.42
C ALA A 354 19.01 -27.79 3.56
N ALA A 355 19.22 -28.43 2.40
CA ALA A 355 19.88 -29.72 2.24
C ALA A 355 21.38 -29.58 1.88
N THR A 356 21.79 -28.40 1.44
CA THR A 356 23.15 -28.02 0.99
C THR A 356 23.78 -27.00 1.95
N SER A 357 25.07 -26.68 1.78
CA SER A 357 25.64 -25.51 2.48
C SER A 357 25.25 -24.21 1.76
N GLU A 358 25.36 -23.08 2.46
CA GLU A 358 25.11 -21.75 1.86
C GLU A 358 25.98 -21.52 0.62
N GLU A 359 27.25 -21.94 0.65
CA GLU A 359 28.18 -21.77 -0.47
C GLU A 359 27.76 -22.58 -1.70
N GLU A 360 27.35 -23.83 -1.50
CA GLU A 360 26.86 -24.71 -2.57
C GLU A 360 25.54 -24.19 -3.15
N ALA A 361 24.63 -23.71 -2.30
CA ALA A 361 23.38 -23.09 -2.74
C ALA A 361 23.61 -21.79 -3.51
N VAL A 362 24.48 -20.89 -3.03
CA VAL A 362 24.85 -19.65 -3.73
C VAL A 362 25.46 -19.96 -5.10
N GLU A 363 26.39 -20.93 -5.19
CA GLU A 363 26.98 -21.35 -6.47
C GLU A 363 25.90 -21.88 -7.44
N MET A 364 25.00 -22.74 -6.95
CA MET A 364 23.91 -23.29 -7.75
C MET A 364 22.92 -22.21 -8.23
N LEU A 365 22.55 -21.27 -7.37
CA LEU A 365 21.59 -20.19 -7.69
C LEU A 365 22.18 -19.16 -8.65
N LYS A 366 23.42 -18.70 -8.44
CA LYS A 366 24.09 -17.74 -9.35
C LYS A 366 24.30 -18.33 -10.74
N ASN A 367 24.75 -19.59 -10.81
CA ASN A 367 24.98 -20.29 -12.09
C ASN A 367 23.68 -20.61 -12.85
N PHE A 368 22.55 -20.81 -12.15
CA PHE A 368 21.28 -21.13 -12.80
C PHE A 368 20.51 -19.88 -13.25
N TYR A 369 20.39 -18.87 -12.37
CA TYR A 369 19.57 -17.69 -12.66
C TYR A 369 20.33 -16.61 -13.41
N PHE A 370 21.61 -16.35 -13.09
CA PHE A 370 22.28 -15.13 -13.53
C PHE A 370 23.37 -15.36 -14.59
N ASP A 371 24.32 -16.28 -14.36
CA ASP A 371 25.47 -16.57 -15.26
C ASP A 371 26.24 -15.30 -15.73
N VAL A 372 26.25 -14.25 -14.90
CA VAL A 372 26.91 -12.95 -15.14
C VAL A 372 27.80 -12.55 -13.96
N GLU A 373 28.80 -11.70 -14.24
CA GLU A 373 29.74 -11.19 -13.24
C GLU A 373 29.10 -10.14 -12.29
N VAL A 374 28.16 -9.34 -12.81
CA VAL A 374 27.41 -8.31 -12.09
C VAL A 374 25.92 -8.48 -12.41
N ILE A 375 25.09 -8.45 -11.37
CA ILE A 375 23.62 -8.48 -11.47
C ILE A 375 23.13 -7.04 -11.51
N ASP A 376 22.53 -6.64 -12.62
CA ASP A 376 22.07 -5.28 -12.88
C ASP A 376 20.69 -5.28 -13.58
N TYR A 377 20.34 -4.19 -14.26
CA TYR A 377 19.06 -4.04 -14.94
C TYR A 377 18.86 -5.01 -16.11
N ASP A 378 19.94 -5.42 -16.80
CA ASP A 378 19.84 -6.42 -17.88
C ASP A 378 19.45 -7.80 -17.30
N SER A 379 19.69 -8.01 -16.00
CA SER A 379 19.30 -9.20 -15.24
C SER A 379 17.89 -9.11 -14.61
N ILE A 380 17.08 -8.09 -14.90
CA ILE A 380 15.82 -7.84 -14.16
C ILE A 380 14.78 -8.97 -14.28
N ARG A 381 14.72 -9.68 -15.41
CA ARG A 381 13.87 -10.87 -15.56
C ARG A 381 14.37 -12.00 -14.68
N ASN A 382 15.67 -12.26 -14.69
CA ASN A 382 16.33 -13.30 -13.91
C ASN A 382 16.20 -13.07 -12.40
N PHE A 383 16.32 -11.80 -11.97
CA PHE A 383 15.99 -11.34 -10.61
C PHE A 383 14.53 -11.66 -10.26
N THR A 384 13.59 -11.34 -11.14
CA THR A 384 12.16 -11.60 -10.92
C THR A 384 11.86 -13.09 -10.83
N ASP A 385 12.46 -13.92 -11.70
CA ASP A 385 12.32 -15.38 -11.64
C ASP A 385 12.94 -15.97 -10.36
N TYR A 386 14.11 -15.49 -9.95
CA TYR A 386 14.75 -15.91 -8.69
C TYR A 386 13.85 -15.69 -7.47
N TYR A 387 13.30 -14.49 -7.31
CA TYR A 387 12.40 -14.17 -6.20
C TYR A 387 11.03 -14.84 -6.33
N THR A 388 10.52 -15.03 -7.56
CA THR A 388 9.29 -15.80 -7.81
C THR A 388 9.41 -17.22 -7.27
N ASP A 389 10.54 -17.88 -7.55
CA ASP A 389 10.72 -19.29 -7.20
C ASP A 389 11.15 -19.48 -5.74
N GLY A 390 12.15 -18.73 -5.27
CA GLY A 390 12.72 -18.89 -3.93
C GLY A 390 11.81 -18.47 -2.79
N GLN A 391 10.87 -17.55 -3.05
CA GLN A 391 9.94 -17.04 -2.02
C GLN A 391 8.52 -17.62 -2.15
N PHE A 392 8.06 -18.01 -3.35
CA PHE A 392 6.65 -18.36 -3.57
C PHE A 392 6.43 -19.67 -4.33
N SER A 393 6.74 -19.72 -5.63
CA SER A 393 6.26 -20.78 -6.52
C SER A 393 6.72 -22.18 -6.08
N TYR A 394 7.96 -22.32 -5.61
CA TYR A 394 8.48 -23.59 -5.09
C TYR A 394 7.66 -24.11 -3.90
N TRP A 395 7.43 -23.24 -2.90
CA TRP A 395 6.74 -23.61 -1.66
C TRP A 395 5.26 -23.90 -1.88
N VAL A 396 4.60 -23.13 -2.76
CA VAL A 396 3.19 -23.36 -3.14
C VAL A 396 3.03 -24.70 -3.88
N VAL A 397 3.91 -24.99 -4.85
CA VAL A 397 3.86 -26.24 -5.62
C VAL A 397 4.17 -27.45 -4.74
N GLU A 398 5.17 -27.36 -3.85
CA GLU A 398 5.53 -28.46 -2.95
C GLU A 398 4.46 -28.67 -1.87
N SER A 399 3.84 -27.60 -1.34
CA SER A 399 2.65 -27.72 -0.47
C SER A 399 1.52 -28.49 -1.16
N ALA A 400 1.16 -28.06 -2.38
CA ALA A 400 0.11 -28.69 -3.17
C ALA A 400 0.40 -30.19 -3.40
N ARG A 401 1.64 -30.52 -3.78
CA ARG A 401 2.10 -31.89 -4.02
C ARG A 401 2.05 -32.77 -2.78
N GLN A 402 2.54 -32.28 -1.64
CA GLN A 402 2.52 -33.06 -0.39
C GLN A 402 1.09 -33.26 0.14
N ASN A 403 0.21 -32.26 0.01
CA ASN A 403 -1.21 -32.41 0.31
C ASN A 403 -1.88 -33.48 -0.58
N ALA A 404 -1.58 -33.49 -1.89
CA ALA A 404 -2.06 -34.52 -2.80
C ALA A 404 -1.51 -35.93 -2.48
N LEU A 405 -0.22 -36.06 -2.10
CA LEU A 405 0.35 -37.32 -1.60
C LEU A 405 -0.34 -37.82 -0.32
N ASN A 406 -0.73 -36.90 0.56
CA ASN A 406 -1.55 -37.18 1.75
C ASN A 406 -3.03 -37.46 1.46
N SER A 407 -3.41 -37.60 0.17
CA SER A 407 -4.76 -37.88 -0.32
C SER A 407 -5.78 -36.76 -0.07
N ALA A 408 -5.35 -35.51 0.04
CA ALA A 408 -6.23 -34.36 -0.02
C ALA A 408 -6.66 -34.07 -1.48
N PRO A 409 -7.91 -33.66 -1.75
CA PRO A 409 -8.29 -33.11 -3.05
C PRO A 409 -7.66 -31.72 -3.24
N VAL A 410 -6.64 -31.60 -4.08
CA VAL A 410 -5.92 -30.34 -4.33
C VAL A 410 -6.18 -29.84 -5.75
N TYR A 411 -6.38 -28.54 -5.94
CA TYR A 411 -6.48 -27.89 -7.24
C TYR A 411 -5.40 -26.83 -7.34
N LEU A 412 -4.34 -27.11 -8.12
CA LEU A 412 -3.19 -26.23 -8.31
C LEU A 412 -3.37 -25.37 -9.58
N TYR A 413 -3.11 -24.07 -9.49
CA TYR A 413 -3.07 -23.16 -10.64
C TYR A 413 -1.82 -22.28 -10.71
N GLU A 414 -1.54 -21.80 -11.92
CA GLU A 414 -0.59 -20.74 -12.23
C GLU A 414 -1.38 -19.59 -12.87
N TYR A 415 -1.31 -18.38 -12.32
CA TYR A 415 -2.03 -17.21 -12.82
C TYR A 415 -1.09 -16.33 -13.66
N THR A 416 -1.53 -15.96 -14.87
CA THR A 416 -0.68 -15.32 -15.89
C THR A 416 -1.35 -14.14 -16.58
N TYR A 417 -2.54 -13.73 -16.13
CA TYR A 417 -3.27 -12.62 -16.72
C TYR A 417 -2.84 -11.29 -16.08
N VAL A 418 -2.28 -10.40 -16.90
CA VAL A 418 -2.01 -9.01 -16.53
C VAL A 418 -3.25 -8.19 -16.88
N THR A 419 -3.77 -7.42 -15.92
CA THR A 419 -4.91 -6.52 -16.17
C THR A 419 -4.49 -5.35 -17.05
N SER A 420 -5.43 -4.72 -17.74
CA SER A 420 -5.12 -3.58 -18.62
C SER A 420 -4.52 -2.38 -17.86
N GLU A 421 -4.83 -2.23 -16.57
CA GLU A 421 -4.22 -1.23 -15.68
C GLU A 421 -2.76 -1.60 -15.31
N ALA A 422 -2.52 -2.86 -14.95
CA ALA A 422 -1.18 -3.37 -14.66
C ALA A 422 -0.26 -3.44 -15.90
N GLU A 423 -0.84 -3.58 -17.10
CA GLU A 423 -0.09 -3.50 -18.38
C GLU A 423 0.38 -2.06 -18.67
N LEU A 424 -0.36 -1.05 -18.20
CA LEU A 424 -0.01 0.37 -18.36
C LEU A 424 0.93 0.90 -17.25
N THR A 425 0.86 0.35 -16.04
CA THR A 425 1.53 0.90 -14.85
C THR A 425 2.64 0.01 -14.29
N GLY A 426 2.63 -1.29 -14.61
CA GLY A 426 3.59 -2.25 -14.11
C GLY A 426 4.83 -2.40 -15.02
N PRO A 427 5.88 -3.09 -14.54
CA PRO A 427 7.16 -3.19 -15.24
C PRO A 427 7.16 -4.15 -16.46
N GLY A 428 6.00 -4.60 -16.94
CA GLY A 428 5.89 -5.51 -18.10
C GLY A 428 6.42 -6.93 -17.87
N LEU A 429 6.54 -7.38 -16.62
CA LEU A 429 7.21 -8.64 -16.24
C LEU A 429 6.26 -9.83 -16.01
N GLY A 430 4.95 -9.69 -16.19
CA GLY A 430 3.95 -10.74 -15.91
C GLY A 430 3.00 -10.36 -14.78
N ALA A 431 2.20 -11.31 -14.28
CA ALA A 431 1.26 -11.06 -13.20
C ALA A 431 2.00 -10.93 -11.85
N THR A 432 1.93 -9.75 -11.23
CA THR A 432 2.58 -9.48 -9.94
C THR A 432 1.96 -10.28 -8.78
N HIS A 433 2.61 -10.26 -7.62
CA HIS A 433 2.19 -10.97 -6.42
C HIS A 433 0.73 -10.68 -6.06
N CYS A 434 -0.06 -11.76 -5.87
CA CYS A 434 -1.51 -11.71 -5.58
C CYS A 434 -2.40 -10.99 -6.61
N ALA A 435 -1.95 -10.74 -7.85
CA ALA A 435 -2.74 -10.03 -8.87
C ALA A 435 -4.09 -10.67 -9.22
N GLN A 436 -4.27 -11.96 -8.93
CA GLN A 436 -5.56 -12.66 -9.03
C GLN A 436 -6.55 -12.23 -7.94
N THR A 437 -6.07 -11.88 -6.74
CA THR A 437 -6.88 -11.45 -5.59
C THR A 437 -7.62 -10.14 -5.91
N ASP A 438 -6.97 -9.22 -6.63
CA ASP A 438 -7.56 -7.97 -7.13
C ASP A 438 -8.76 -8.17 -8.07
N LEU A 439 -8.85 -9.34 -8.73
CA LEU A 439 -10.01 -9.69 -9.57
C LEU A 439 -11.07 -10.52 -8.82
N ILE A 440 -10.78 -11.03 -7.63
CA ILE A 440 -11.73 -11.82 -6.83
C ILE A 440 -12.45 -10.93 -5.80
N PHE A 441 -11.73 -9.94 -5.26
CA PHE A 441 -12.17 -9.02 -4.23
C PHE A 441 -12.05 -7.58 -4.70
N ILE A 442 -12.86 -6.68 -4.13
CA ILE A 442 -12.75 -5.24 -4.40
C ILE A 442 -11.70 -4.66 -3.44
N SER A 443 -10.55 -4.25 -3.96
CA SER A 443 -9.50 -3.57 -3.18
C SER A 443 -10.04 -2.25 -2.60
N PHE A 444 -9.77 -2.00 -1.32
CA PHE A 444 -10.24 -0.80 -0.61
C PHE A 444 -9.79 0.52 -1.28
N SER A 445 -8.66 0.49 -1.99
CA SER A 445 -8.04 1.69 -2.57
C SER A 445 -8.08 1.78 -4.10
N ALA A 446 -8.56 0.76 -4.81
CA ALA A 446 -8.49 0.72 -6.27
C ALA A 446 -9.70 1.37 -6.96
N SER A 447 -9.48 1.94 -8.15
CA SER A 447 -10.55 2.27 -9.09
C SER A 447 -10.74 1.13 -10.06
N GLU A 448 -11.86 0.39 -9.99
CA GLU A 448 -12.21 -0.72 -10.88
C GLU A 448 -12.51 -0.28 -12.34
N ASN A 449 -11.56 0.35 -13.03
CA ASN A 449 -11.66 0.72 -14.45
C ASN A 449 -11.29 -0.47 -15.36
N TYR A 450 -11.91 -1.63 -15.10
CA TYR A 450 -11.67 -2.87 -15.83
C TYR A 450 -12.24 -2.83 -17.25
N THR A 451 -11.44 -3.29 -18.23
CA THR A 451 -11.89 -3.48 -19.60
C THR A 451 -12.81 -4.70 -19.74
N GLU A 452 -13.46 -4.85 -20.89
CA GLU A 452 -14.25 -6.05 -21.20
C GLU A 452 -13.42 -7.36 -21.09
N ARG A 453 -12.10 -7.31 -21.33
CA ARG A 453 -11.22 -8.49 -21.17
C ARG A 453 -10.98 -8.81 -19.71
N ASP A 454 -10.67 -7.80 -18.91
CA ASP A 454 -10.45 -7.96 -17.47
C ASP A 454 -11.70 -8.53 -16.80
N LEU A 455 -12.88 -8.00 -17.15
CA LEU A 455 -14.18 -8.48 -16.66
C LEU A 455 -14.50 -9.93 -17.06
N ILE A 456 -13.98 -10.45 -18.19
CA ILE A 456 -14.12 -11.87 -18.56
C ILE A 456 -13.30 -12.75 -17.61
N VAL A 457 -12.05 -12.36 -17.32
CA VAL A 457 -11.17 -13.10 -16.40
C VAL A 457 -11.66 -13.00 -14.96
N GLN A 458 -12.08 -11.80 -14.52
CA GLN A 458 -12.73 -11.54 -13.24
C GLN A 458 -13.93 -12.48 -13.03
N ASN A 459 -14.88 -12.49 -13.97
CA ASN A 459 -16.06 -13.36 -13.86
C ASN A 459 -15.70 -14.84 -13.83
N ARG A 460 -14.62 -15.27 -14.51
CA ARG A 460 -14.12 -16.65 -14.50
C ARG A 460 -13.53 -17.01 -13.13
N LEU A 461 -12.60 -16.21 -12.60
CA LEU A 461 -11.96 -16.42 -11.29
C LEU A 461 -12.99 -16.48 -10.17
N VAL A 462 -13.88 -15.49 -10.09
CA VAL A 462 -14.96 -15.45 -9.08
C VAL A 462 -15.90 -16.66 -9.23
N THR A 463 -16.06 -17.23 -10.44
CA THR A 463 -16.81 -18.50 -10.62
C THR A 463 -16.06 -19.68 -10.02
N MET A 464 -14.79 -19.85 -10.35
CA MET A 464 -13.96 -20.94 -9.83
C MET A 464 -13.90 -20.91 -8.30
N TRP A 465 -13.70 -19.73 -7.73
CA TRP A 465 -13.76 -19.50 -6.28
C TRP A 465 -15.14 -19.81 -5.68
N SER A 466 -16.21 -19.29 -6.28
CA SER A 466 -17.56 -19.51 -5.77
C SER A 466 -17.98 -20.97 -5.80
N ASP A 467 -17.62 -21.70 -6.84
CA ASP A 467 -17.97 -23.11 -7.00
C ASP A 467 -17.11 -23.99 -6.08
N PHE A 468 -15.82 -23.68 -5.89
CA PHE A 468 -15.02 -24.33 -4.86
C PHE A 468 -15.59 -24.10 -3.45
N VAL A 469 -15.95 -22.86 -3.08
CA VAL A 469 -16.58 -22.54 -1.79
C VAL A 469 -17.91 -23.28 -1.61
N LYS A 470 -18.67 -23.56 -2.68
CA LYS A 470 -19.97 -24.28 -2.59
C LYS A 470 -19.87 -25.79 -2.64
N PHE A 471 -18.91 -26.34 -3.38
CA PHE A 471 -18.91 -27.75 -3.79
C PHE A 471 -17.59 -28.48 -3.49
N GLY A 472 -16.50 -27.76 -3.22
CA GLY A 472 -15.15 -28.33 -3.09
C GLY A 472 -14.46 -28.62 -4.43
N GLU A 473 -15.08 -28.27 -5.56
CA GLU A 473 -14.52 -28.38 -6.92
C GLU A 473 -14.59 -27.00 -7.60
N PRO A 474 -13.50 -26.43 -8.15
CA PRO A 474 -13.51 -25.10 -8.76
C PRO A 474 -14.14 -25.10 -10.16
N VAL A 475 -14.08 -26.22 -10.89
CA VAL A 475 -14.82 -26.41 -12.15
C VAL A 475 -15.41 -27.81 -12.13
N PRO A 476 -16.75 -27.98 -12.18
CA PRO A 476 -17.39 -29.28 -12.01
C PRO A 476 -17.17 -30.21 -13.21
N GLN A 477 -17.20 -31.53 -12.98
CA GLN A 477 -17.06 -32.57 -14.02
C GLN A 477 -18.05 -32.48 -15.21
N SER A 478 -19.14 -31.72 -15.06
CA SER A 478 -20.10 -31.46 -16.13
C SER A 478 -19.66 -30.37 -17.12
N SER A 479 -18.63 -29.60 -16.78
CA SER A 479 -18.03 -28.58 -17.64
C SER A 479 -17.19 -29.21 -18.75
N PRO A 480 -17.19 -28.66 -19.99
CA PRO A 480 -16.20 -29.02 -21.00
C PRO A 480 -14.77 -28.68 -20.58
N ASP A 481 -14.61 -27.70 -19.68
CA ASP A 481 -13.34 -27.17 -19.18
C ASP A 481 -13.01 -27.73 -17.78
N TYR A 482 -13.44 -28.97 -17.49
CA TYR A 482 -13.24 -29.63 -16.19
C TYR A 482 -11.77 -29.58 -15.74
N TRP A 483 -11.57 -29.13 -14.50
CA TRP A 483 -10.28 -29.07 -13.84
C TRP A 483 -10.10 -30.34 -12.99
N GLU A 484 -9.24 -31.25 -13.44
CA GLU A 484 -8.89 -32.45 -12.67
C GLU A 484 -8.07 -32.06 -11.44
N ALA A 485 -8.39 -32.64 -10.27
CA ALA A 485 -7.57 -32.48 -9.07
C ALA A 485 -6.13 -32.95 -9.32
N LEU A 486 -5.17 -32.35 -8.60
CA LEU A 486 -3.74 -32.60 -8.70
C LEU A 486 -3.40 -34.07 -8.39
N ASP A 487 -2.89 -34.76 -9.39
CA ASP A 487 -2.22 -36.03 -9.26
C ASP A 487 -0.74 -35.77 -8.98
N ALA A 488 -0.23 -36.24 -7.83
CA ALA A 488 1.13 -35.93 -7.37
C ALA A 488 2.25 -36.58 -8.23
N GLU A 489 1.93 -37.53 -9.12
CA GLU A 489 2.89 -38.08 -10.08
C GLU A 489 2.83 -37.34 -11.43
N ARG A 490 1.63 -36.95 -11.89
CA ARG A 490 1.46 -36.19 -13.15
C ARG A 490 1.69 -34.69 -13.00
N MET A 491 1.59 -34.17 -11.78
CA MET A 491 1.66 -32.75 -11.43
C MET A 491 0.76 -31.87 -12.33
N ASN A 492 -0.49 -32.27 -12.55
CA ASN A 492 -1.43 -31.52 -13.38
C ASN A 492 -1.94 -30.24 -12.68
N TYR A 493 -1.92 -29.13 -13.41
CA TYR A 493 -2.34 -27.81 -12.93
C TYR A 493 -3.03 -27.03 -14.05
N LEU A 494 -3.79 -25.99 -13.68
CA LEU A 494 -4.46 -25.10 -14.61
C LEU A 494 -3.68 -23.79 -14.74
N VAL A 495 -3.32 -23.39 -15.96
CA VAL A 495 -2.88 -22.02 -16.23
C VAL A 495 -4.11 -21.16 -16.46
N ILE A 496 -4.23 -20.10 -15.66
CA ILE A 496 -5.31 -19.11 -15.72
C ILE A 496 -4.75 -17.82 -16.30
N GLY A 497 -4.73 -17.76 -17.63
CA GLY A 497 -4.51 -16.52 -18.39
C GLY A 497 -5.82 -15.99 -18.95
N PHE A 498 -5.74 -15.24 -20.07
CA PHE A 498 -6.94 -14.89 -20.84
C PHE A 498 -7.64 -16.16 -21.37
N GLU A 499 -6.87 -17.15 -21.83
CA GLU A 499 -7.33 -18.52 -22.10
C GLU A 499 -6.96 -19.45 -20.93
N LEU A 500 -7.61 -20.62 -20.88
CA LEU A 500 -7.31 -21.67 -19.90
C LEU A 500 -6.47 -22.78 -20.55
N GLU A 501 -5.37 -23.19 -19.90
CA GLU A 501 -4.52 -24.28 -20.38
C GLU A 501 -4.26 -25.31 -19.27
N ASN A 502 -4.68 -26.57 -19.49
CA ASN A 502 -4.27 -27.68 -18.61
C ASN A 502 -2.82 -28.08 -18.94
N LYS A 503 -1.94 -28.02 -17.93
CA LYS A 503 -0.52 -28.39 -18.03
C LYS A 503 -0.13 -29.42 -16.96
N THR A 504 1.09 -29.94 -17.08
CA THR A 504 1.71 -30.91 -16.18
C THR A 504 3.12 -30.46 -15.84
N PHE A 505 3.58 -30.67 -14.60
CA PHE A 505 4.89 -30.25 -14.09
C PHE A 505 5.12 -28.73 -14.25
N PRO A 506 4.64 -27.90 -13.31
CA PRO A 506 4.98 -26.48 -13.30
C PRO A 506 6.50 -26.31 -13.21
N ILE A 507 7.04 -25.30 -13.90
CA ILE A 507 8.43 -24.81 -13.80
C ILE A 507 9.52 -25.89 -13.54
N PRO A 508 9.61 -26.96 -14.37
CA PRO A 508 10.20 -28.24 -13.98
C PRO A 508 11.71 -28.20 -13.70
N GLU A 509 12.49 -27.41 -14.44
CA GLU A 509 13.93 -27.26 -14.20
C GLU A 509 14.22 -26.45 -12.93
N ARG A 510 13.33 -25.49 -12.62
CA ARG A 510 13.42 -24.60 -11.45
C ARG A 510 13.07 -25.37 -10.17
N LEU A 511 12.00 -26.18 -10.18
CA LEU A 511 11.70 -27.11 -9.07
C LEU A 511 12.86 -28.08 -8.81
N GLN A 512 13.47 -28.65 -9.86
CA GLN A 512 14.62 -29.57 -9.72
C GLN A 512 15.89 -28.90 -9.17
N LEU A 513 16.00 -27.58 -9.24
CA LEU A 513 17.05 -26.82 -8.58
C LEU A 513 16.72 -26.68 -7.09
N TRP A 514 15.53 -26.16 -6.77
CA TRP A 514 15.09 -25.91 -5.40
C TRP A 514 14.93 -27.21 -4.58
N ASP A 515 14.50 -28.32 -5.17
CA ASP A 515 14.49 -29.64 -4.52
C ASP A 515 15.90 -30.06 -4.05
N LYS A 516 16.95 -29.80 -4.83
CA LYS A 516 18.33 -30.11 -4.41
C LYS A 516 18.81 -29.19 -3.29
N ILE A 517 18.35 -27.94 -3.29
CA ILE A 517 18.76 -26.91 -2.33
C ILE A 517 18.05 -27.11 -0.99
N CYS A 518 16.75 -27.42 -1.00
CA CYS A 518 15.87 -27.47 0.17
C CYS A 518 15.46 -28.89 0.63
N VAL A 519 15.62 -29.94 -0.17
CA VAL A 519 15.08 -31.28 0.16
C VAL A 519 16.14 -32.39 0.04
N GLY A 520 16.71 -32.78 1.19
CA GLY A 520 17.74 -33.82 1.29
C GLY A 520 17.24 -35.27 1.13
N LEU A 521 16.11 -35.50 0.45
CA LEU A 521 15.42 -36.80 0.43
C LEU A 521 15.00 -37.24 -0.99
N VAL A 522 15.60 -38.36 -1.42
CA VAL A 522 15.25 -39.21 -2.58
C VAL A 522 15.39 -38.56 -3.96
N THR A 523 16.61 -38.65 -4.50
CA THR A 523 16.85 -38.54 -5.95
C THR A 523 16.11 -39.65 -6.71
N PHE A 524 15.15 -39.28 -7.55
CA PHE A 524 14.66 -40.16 -8.62
C PHE A 524 15.54 -40.01 -9.86
N GLU A 525 16.38 -41.00 -10.16
CA GLU A 525 16.96 -41.13 -11.51
C GLU A 525 15.83 -41.47 -12.49
N VAL A 526 15.33 -40.46 -13.22
CA VAL A 526 14.48 -40.68 -14.39
C VAL A 526 15.35 -41.20 -15.53
N THR A 527 15.60 -42.51 -15.54
CA THR A 527 16.27 -43.17 -16.67
C THR A 527 15.35 -43.16 -17.88
N PHE A 528 15.54 -42.19 -18.79
CA PHE A 528 14.96 -42.24 -20.12
C PHE A 528 15.48 -43.48 -20.87
N ALA A 529 14.62 -44.51 -20.97
CA ALA A 529 14.91 -45.72 -21.74
C ALA A 529 14.84 -45.42 -23.25
N SER A 530 15.91 -44.84 -23.79
CA SER A 530 16.05 -44.51 -25.20
C SER A 530 16.12 -45.77 -26.08
N TRP A 531 14.96 -46.17 -26.64
CA TRP A 531 14.91 -47.16 -27.72
C TRP A 531 15.35 -46.52 -29.04
N ALA A 532 16.66 -46.49 -29.27
CA ALA A 532 17.25 -46.20 -30.57
C ALA A 532 17.93 -47.47 -31.13
N PRO A 533 17.49 -48.00 -32.30
CA PRO A 533 18.25 -49.03 -33.00
C PRO A 533 19.53 -48.41 -33.56
N ALA A 534 20.68 -48.98 -33.22
CA ALA A 534 21.97 -48.48 -33.68
C ALA A 534 22.15 -48.64 -35.20
N CYS A 535 22.58 -47.57 -35.86
CA CYS A 535 23.44 -47.62 -37.05
C CYS A 535 24.19 -46.28 -37.19
N ALA A 536 25.51 -46.33 -37.33
CA ALA A 536 26.38 -45.15 -37.33
C ALA A 536 26.79 -44.71 -38.75
N CYS A 537 26.98 -43.41 -38.96
CA CYS A 537 28.24 -42.79 -39.44
C CYS A 537 28.10 -41.25 -39.64
N PRO A 538 29.22 -40.48 -39.72
CA PRO A 538 29.21 -39.03 -39.45
C PRO A 538 29.48 -38.11 -40.67
N TYR A 539 29.52 -36.79 -40.40
CA TYR A 539 29.88 -35.63 -41.25
C TYR A 539 28.79 -35.05 -42.18
N HIS A 540 28.26 -33.85 -41.86
CA HIS A 540 28.77 -32.58 -42.41
C HIS A 540 28.07 -31.30 -41.89
N THR A 541 28.83 -30.21 -41.92
CA THR A 541 28.57 -28.77 -41.70
C THR A 541 27.29 -28.14 -42.31
N PHE A 542 26.63 -27.23 -41.54
CA PHE A 542 26.07 -25.87 -41.84
C PHE A 542 25.58 -25.45 -43.26
N PRO A 543 24.77 -24.36 -43.45
CA PRO A 543 23.86 -23.62 -42.53
C PRO A 543 22.50 -23.16 -43.17
N ARG A 544 21.64 -22.46 -42.39
CA ARG A 544 20.65 -21.40 -42.74
C ARG A 544 19.61 -21.61 -43.89
N ALA A 545 18.32 -21.33 -43.61
CA ALA A 545 17.57 -20.14 -44.12
C ALA A 545 16.02 -20.28 -44.16
N TYR A 546 15.35 -19.27 -43.57
CA TYR A 546 14.12 -18.56 -44.02
C TYR A 546 12.72 -19.21 -44.17
N ASP A 547 11.76 -18.38 -43.72
CA ASP A 547 10.37 -18.13 -44.16
C ASP A 547 9.23 -19.14 -44.01
N LEU A 548 8.38 -18.84 -43.02
CA LEU A 548 7.07 -18.19 -43.16
C LEU A 548 6.02 -18.73 -44.18
N HIS A 549 4.78 -18.65 -43.67
CA HIS A 549 3.48 -18.44 -44.33
C HIS A 549 2.50 -19.62 -44.52
N SER A 550 1.43 -19.49 -43.73
CA SER A 550 0.02 -19.56 -44.13
C SER A 550 -0.71 -20.91 -44.07
N GLY A 551 -2.00 -20.84 -43.73
CA GLY A 551 -2.95 -21.55 -44.60
C GLY A 551 -4.08 -22.39 -44.00
N ARG A 552 -4.77 -21.93 -42.95
CA ARG A 552 -6.24 -22.07 -42.74
C ARG A 552 -6.94 -23.47 -42.77
N THR A 553 -8.00 -23.50 -41.96
CA THR A 553 -9.27 -24.25 -42.12
C THR A 553 -9.36 -25.75 -41.81
N ALA A 554 -10.16 -26.02 -40.77
CA ALA A 554 -10.89 -27.26 -40.44
C ALA A 554 -12.03 -27.52 -41.48
N PRO A 555 -13.01 -28.47 -41.30
CA PRO A 555 -13.27 -29.36 -40.16
C PRO A 555 -13.73 -30.81 -40.50
N ALA A 556 -14.09 -31.58 -39.46
CA ALA A 556 -15.25 -32.50 -39.35
C ALA A 556 -14.99 -33.94 -38.84
N ARG A 557 -15.77 -34.29 -37.79
CA ARG A 557 -16.07 -35.61 -37.17
C ARG A 557 -16.73 -36.59 -38.19
N PRO A 558 -16.82 -37.94 -38.00
CA PRO A 558 -17.34 -38.57 -36.76
C PRO A 558 -16.87 -40.00 -36.34
N ALA A 559 -17.44 -40.39 -35.18
CA ALA A 559 -17.42 -41.64 -34.38
C ALA A 559 -17.88 -42.95 -35.11
N PRO A 560 -18.15 -44.13 -34.47
CA PRO A 560 -18.06 -44.53 -33.03
C PRO A 560 -17.60 -45.99 -32.66
N LEU A 561 -17.21 -46.22 -31.38
CA LEU A 561 -17.41 -47.43 -30.52
C LEU A 561 -16.84 -48.83 -30.96
N PRO A 562 -16.85 -49.93 -30.12
CA PRO A 562 -17.17 -50.10 -28.68
C PRO A 562 -16.14 -50.91 -27.81
N ALA A 563 -16.48 -51.04 -26.51
CA ALA A 563 -15.88 -51.75 -25.36
C ALA A 563 -15.37 -53.21 -25.47
N GLY A 564 -14.52 -53.64 -24.49
CA GLY A 564 -14.27 -55.06 -24.16
C GLY A 564 -13.14 -55.43 -23.15
N SER A 565 -13.49 -55.63 -21.86
CA SER A 565 -12.90 -56.56 -20.85
C SER A 565 -11.37 -56.80 -20.66
N THR A 566 -10.87 -56.35 -19.50
CA THR A 566 -10.05 -57.06 -18.46
C THR A 566 -9.26 -58.36 -18.77
N GLU A 567 -7.96 -58.38 -18.47
CA GLU A 567 -7.26 -59.23 -17.45
C GLU A 567 -5.70 -59.16 -17.59
N GLY A 568 -4.94 -59.40 -16.51
CA GLY A 568 -3.51 -59.77 -16.62
C GLY A 568 -2.51 -59.13 -15.63
N LEU A 569 -2.38 -59.68 -14.42
CA LEU A 569 -1.28 -59.38 -13.49
C LEU A 569 0.04 -60.06 -13.90
N SER A 570 1.19 -59.42 -13.66
CA SER A 570 2.44 -60.13 -13.36
C SER A 570 3.36 -59.32 -12.43
N HIS A 571 4.00 -59.98 -11.46
CA HIS A 571 4.85 -59.36 -10.44
C HIS A 571 6.27 -59.07 -10.94
N ILE A 572 6.90 -58.01 -10.41
CA ILE A 572 8.36 -57.82 -10.44
C ILE A 572 8.88 -57.67 -9.00
N ARG A 573 9.99 -58.36 -8.68
CA ARG A 573 10.73 -58.22 -7.41
C ARG A 573 11.70 -57.06 -7.49
N ILE A 574 11.75 -56.22 -6.46
CA ILE A 574 12.82 -55.24 -6.24
C ILE A 574 13.85 -55.84 -5.28
N THR A 575 15.15 -55.60 -5.55
CA THR A 575 16.26 -55.97 -4.65
C THR A 575 17.08 -54.72 -4.36
N VAL A 576 17.12 -54.28 -3.11
CA VAL A 576 17.91 -53.12 -2.67
C VAL A 576 19.35 -53.55 -2.36
N ARG A 577 20.34 -52.76 -2.80
CA ARG A 577 21.73 -52.86 -2.33
C ARG A 577 22.15 -51.54 -1.70
N TYR A 578 22.66 -51.60 -0.48
CA TYR A 578 23.37 -50.49 0.15
C TYR A 578 24.82 -50.43 -0.35
N ASN A 579 25.32 -49.23 -0.62
CA ASN A 579 26.74 -48.98 -0.89
C ASN A 579 27.30 -48.09 0.23
N THR A 580 28.09 -48.68 1.12
CA THR A 580 28.76 -47.97 2.22
C THR A 580 30.24 -47.83 1.91
N ASN A 581 30.70 -46.63 1.57
CA ASN A 581 32.13 -46.31 1.43
C ASN A 581 32.42 -44.81 1.67
N ARG A 582 32.66 -44.44 2.93
CA ARG A 582 33.62 -43.37 3.30
C ARG A 582 34.46 -43.87 4.48
N PRO A 583 35.77 -43.58 4.52
CA PRO A 583 36.65 -44.07 5.57
C PRO A 583 36.58 -43.20 6.84
N SER A 584 36.69 -43.86 8.00
CA SER A 584 36.82 -43.23 9.31
C SER A 584 38.29 -42.86 9.62
N ASN A 585 38.48 -41.81 10.43
CA ASN A 585 39.60 -41.73 11.36
C ASN A 585 39.10 -41.07 12.66
N ASP A 586 39.49 -41.67 13.79
CA ASP A 586 38.79 -41.55 15.08
C ASP A 586 39.27 -40.39 15.97
N LEU A 587 38.43 -40.03 16.96
CA LEU A 587 38.77 -40.19 18.39
C LEU A 587 37.56 -39.97 19.33
N TYR A 588 36.97 -41.08 19.83
CA TYR A 588 36.51 -41.35 21.21
C TYR A 588 35.84 -40.23 22.08
N ARG A 589 34.75 -40.45 22.85
CA ARG A 589 34.31 -41.65 23.60
C ARG A 589 32.82 -41.57 24.04
N ASP A 590 32.15 -42.73 24.09
CA ASP A 590 31.16 -43.20 25.10
C ASP A 590 29.96 -42.31 25.55
N HIS A 591 28.68 -42.76 25.60
CA HIS A 591 28.11 -44.11 25.54
C HIS A 591 26.67 -44.18 24.93
N LYS A 592 26.49 -45.15 24.02
CA LYS A 592 25.36 -46.12 23.90
C LYS A 592 23.91 -45.69 24.22
N VAL A 593 23.07 -45.73 23.18
CA VAL A 593 21.77 -46.46 23.22
C VAL A 593 21.70 -47.37 22.00
N CYS A 594 21.22 -48.61 22.16
CA CYS A 594 21.08 -49.59 21.09
C CYS A 594 19.71 -49.50 20.42
N VAL A 595 19.70 -49.52 19.09
CA VAL A 595 18.50 -49.70 18.26
C VAL A 595 18.05 -51.16 18.32
N LEU A 596 16.75 -51.40 18.49
CA LEU A 596 16.07 -52.60 18.02
C LEU A 596 14.85 -52.17 17.19
N ALA A 597 14.90 -52.46 15.90
CA ALA A 597 13.80 -52.30 14.95
C ALA A 597 12.94 -53.58 14.90
N PRO A 598 11.71 -53.54 14.36
CA PRO A 598 10.63 -54.44 14.79
C PRO A 598 10.43 -55.68 13.91
N GLU A 599 9.75 -56.70 14.47
CA GLU A 599 9.09 -57.75 13.70
C GLU A 599 7.57 -57.76 13.91
N GLY A 600 6.83 -57.49 12.83
CA GLY A 600 5.74 -58.32 12.30
C GLY A 600 4.53 -58.73 13.16
N LYS A 601 3.35 -58.21 12.76
CA LYS A 601 2.01 -58.86 12.67
C LYS A 601 1.47 -59.71 13.84
N LEU A 602 0.21 -59.46 14.21
CA LEU A 602 -0.85 -60.49 14.23
C LEU A 602 -2.27 -59.92 14.39
N ASP A 603 -3.27 -60.76 14.05
CA ASP A 603 -4.72 -60.47 14.04
C ASP A 603 -5.41 -60.64 15.40
N ALA A 604 -6.61 -60.05 15.48
CA ALA A 604 -7.77 -60.31 16.35
C ALA A 604 -7.71 -61.37 17.49
N GLY A 605 -8.14 -60.97 18.71
CA GLY A 605 -8.55 -61.94 19.74
C GLY A 605 -8.86 -61.40 21.15
N THR A 606 -10.15 -61.27 21.47
CA THR A 606 -10.84 -61.50 22.78
C THR A 606 -10.13 -61.28 24.14
N VAL A 607 -10.65 -60.29 24.89
CA VAL A 607 -11.22 -60.35 26.28
C VAL A 607 -10.56 -61.25 27.37
N THR A 608 -9.98 -60.61 28.40
CA THR A 608 -10.37 -60.63 29.85
C THR A 608 -9.47 -59.64 30.66
N GLU A 609 -10.01 -58.71 31.48
CA GLU A 609 -10.35 -58.81 32.93
C GLU A 609 -9.08 -58.78 33.84
N ILE A 610 -8.90 -57.94 34.89
CA ILE A 610 -9.68 -57.73 36.15
C ILE A 610 -9.23 -56.43 36.88
N GLU A 611 -10.18 -55.66 37.45
CA GLU A 611 -10.21 -54.80 38.68
C GLU A 611 -9.01 -53.91 39.15
N ASN A 612 -9.11 -52.81 39.93
CA ASN A 612 -10.15 -52.17 40.79
C ASN A 612 -9.98 -50.62 40.71
N GLY A 613 -10.94 -49.74 41.04
CA GLY A 613 -12.32 -49.91 41.53
C GLY A 613 -12.95 -48.57 42.00
N THR A 614 -14.26 -48.59 42.32
CA THR A 614 -15.12 -47.52 42.91
C THR A 614 -15.24 -46.20 42.11
N ASP A 615 -16.34 -45.92 41.40
CA ASP A 615 -17.76 -45.73 41.79
C ASP A 615 -18.10 -44.31 42.26
N ILE A 616 -18.96 -43.61 41.49
CA ILE A 616 -20.31 -43.21 41.89
C ILE A 616 -21.15 -43.00 40.61
N GLU A 617 -22.36 -43.57 40.59
CA GLU A 617 -23.30 -43.58 39.48
C GLU A 617 -24.12 -42.28 39.35
N THR A 618 -24.62 -41.96 38.15
CA THR A 618 -26.07 -42.10 37.88
C THR A 618 -26.40 -42.05 36.37
N GLU A 619 -27.45 -42.78 35.98
CA GLU A 619 -27.78 -43.15 34.59
C GLU A 619 -28.99 -42.41 33.97
N CYS A 620 -29.30 -42.81 32.72
CA CYS A 620 -30.61 -42.82 32.03
C CYS A 620 -31.11 -41.50 31.37
N GLY A 621 -31.71 -41.53 30.16
CA GLY A 621 -31.88 -42.64 29.20
C GLY A 621 -33.06 -42.50 28.23
N THR A 622 -32.92 -43.05 27.01
CA THR A 622 -33.98 -43.52 26.07
C THR A 622 -34.94 -42.55 25.35
N ALA A 623 -34.66 -42.34 24.05
CA ALA A 623 -35.50 -42.62 22.86
C ALA A 623 -37.04 -42.37 22.82
N ILE A 624 -37.49 -41.59 21.81
CA ILE A 624 -38.84 -41.69 21.19
C ILE A 624 -38.73 -41.71 19.64
N ARG A 625 -39.80 -42.17 18.98
CA ARG A 625 -39.89 -42.76 17.63
C ARG A 625 -40.75 -41.91 16.65
N MET A 626 -40.57 -42.20 15.35
CA MET A 626 -41.61 -42.32 14.29
C MET A 626 -42.11 -41.13 13.43
N LYS A 627 -41.89 -41.29 12.11
CA LYS A 627 -42.87 -41.32 10.98
C LYS A 627 -43.63 -40.06 10.47
N SER A 628 -43.14 -39.55 9.33
CA SER A 628 -43.73 -39.66 7.96
C SER A 628 -45.11 -39.08 7.56
N VAL A 629 -45.20 -38.82 6.24
CA VAL A 629 -46.34 -38.76 5.28
C VAL A 629 -47.02 -37.41 4.98
N VAL A 630 -47.24 -37.17 3.66
CA VAL A 630 -48.14 -36.18 2.99
C VAL A 630 -47.67 -34.70 3.12
N GLY A 631 -47.49 -33.88 2.08
CA GLY A 631 -47.77 -33.99 0.64
C GLY A 631 -48.88 -33.04 0.19
N ILE A 632 -48.67 -32.22 -0.84
CA ILE A 632 -49.70 -31.73 -1.80
C ILE A 632 -49.01 -30.90 -2.90
N VAL A 633 -49.50 -31.06 -4.13
CA VAL A 633 -49.07 -30.35 -5.34
C VAL A 633 -50.05 -29.22 -5.64
N ILE A 634 -49.55 -28.02 -5.98
CA ILE A 634 -50.22 -27.16 -6.96
C ILE A 634 -49.19 -26.66 -7.99
N ARG A 635 -49.34 -27.09 -9.24
CA ARG A 635 -48.77 -26.43 -10.42
C ARG A 635 -49.75 -25.38 -10.92
N ASN A 636 -49.24 -24.26 -11.42
CA ASN A 636 -49.59 -23.65 -12.73
C ASN A 636 -49.09 -22.19 -12.81
N SER A 637 -48.82 -21.59 -13.96
CA SER A 637 -48.46 -22.10 -15.30
C SER A 637 -48.26 -20.92 -16.26
N ALA A 638 -47.31 -21.04 -17.20
CA ALA A 638 -47.17 -20.19 -18.39
C ALA A 638 -46.78 -18.70 -18.14
N GLY A 639 -46.15 -18.00 -19.09
CA GLY A 639 -45.94 -18.37 -20.49
C GLY A 639 -44.60 -17.92 -21.09
N THR A 640 -44.19 -18.62 -22.14
CA THR A 640 -42.99 -18.39 -22.95
C THR A 640 -43.17 -17.23 -23.94
N ARG A 641 -42.10 -16.49 -24.26
CA ARG A 641 -41.39 -16.60 -25.56
C ARG A 641 -40.25 -15.59 -25.75
N ASN A 642 -39.25 -16.05 -26.51
CA ASN A 642 -37.95 -15.47 -26.81
C ASN A 642 -37.93 -14.17 -27.65
N ALA A 643 -36.77 -13.51 -27.54
CA ALA A 643 -35.98 -12.84 -28.58
C ALA A 643 -36.37 -11.43 -29.06
N GLY A 644 -35.37 -10.52 -29.03
CA GLY A 644 -35.44 -9.19 -29.62
C GLY A 644 -34.32 -8.26 -29.14
N THR A 645 -33.09 -8.44 -29.63
CA THR A 645 -31.94 -7.56 -29.36
C THR A 645 -32.19 -6.12 -29.83
N ARG A 646 -31.98 -5.12 -28.95
CA ARG A 646 -31.59 -3.74 -29.30
C ARG A 646 -31.24 -2.93 -28.04
N LEU A 647 -30.14 -2.18 -28.09
CA LEU A 647 -29.74 -1.23 -27.05
C LEU A 647 -30.79 -0.13 -26.89
N GLY A 648 -30.99 0.33 -25.65
CA GLY A 648 -31.95 1.37 -25.31
C GLY A 648 -32.21 1.47 -23.81
N LEU A 649 -31.17 1.72 -23.01
CA LEU A 649 -31.31 2.06 -21.60
C LEU A 649 -31.91 3.47 -21.48
N ALA A 650 -33.25 3.54 -21.48
CA ALA A 650 -33.97 4.74 -21.09
C ALA A 650 -33.88 4.88 -19.57
N ALA A 651 -32.92 5.67 -19.09
CA ALA A 651 -32.83 6.08 -17.70
C ALA A 651 -34.14 6.75 -17.29
N ARG A 652 -34.85 6.15 -16.32
CA ARG A 652 -35.92 6.85 -15.59
C ARG A 652 -35.27 7.53 -14.40
N SER A 653 -34.97 8.81 -14.56
CA SER A 653 -34.49 9.67 -13.49
C SER A 653 -35.48 9.71 -12.33
N PHE A 654 -34.99 9.33 -11.14
CA PHE A 654 -35.52 9.88 -9.91
C PHE A 654 -34.79 11.19 -9.65
N ASN A 655 -35.48 12.31 -9.92
CA ASN A 655 -34.95 13.65 -9.65
C ASN A 655 -34.85 13.87 -8.13
N ILE A 656 -33.67 13.61 -7.56
CA ILE A 656 -33.19 14.36 -6.40
C ILE A 656 -32.38 15.52 -6.98
N LYS A 657 -32.86 16.75 -6.77
CA LYS A 657 -32.06 17.94 -7.06
C LYS A 657 -31.00 18.05 -5.95
N TYR A 658 -29.74 17.87 -6.32
CA TYR A 658 -28.62 18.25 -5.47
C TYR A 658 -28.32 19.74 -5.70
N GLU A 659 -28.42 20.55 -4.65
CA GLU A 659 -28.10 21.99 -4.67
C GLU A 659 -26.91 22.22 -3.72
N GLY A 660 -25.72 22.59 -4.27
CA GLY A 660 -24.64 23.19 -3.47
C GLY A 660 -23.22 22.58 -3.47
N THR A 661 -22.86 21.63 -4.35
CA THR A 661 -21.55 20.92 -4.27
C THR A 661 -20.31 21.77 -4.59
N HIS A 662 -20.43 22.82 -5.41
CA HIS A 662 -19.28 23.64 -5.86
C HIS A 662 -19.31 25.10 -5.36
N SER A 663 -20.21 25.43 -4.43
CA SER A 663 -20.31 26.79 -3.88
C SER A 663 -19.26 27.09 -2.81
N ALA A 664 -19.17 28.36 -2.43
CA ALA A 664 -18.41 28.80 -1.26
C ALA A 664 -18.85 28.03 0.01
N PRO A 665 -17.93 27.74 0.95
CA PRO A 665 -18.23 27.00 2.16
C PRO A 665 -19.27 27.72 3.03
N LEU A 666 -20.18 26.94 3.61
CA LEU A 666 -21.16 27.45 4.56
C LEU A 666 -20.49 27.76 5.93
N PRO A 667 -21.02 28.73 6.70
CA PRO A 667 -20.55 28.98 8.06
C PRO A 667 -20.67 27.72 8.94
N ALA A 668 -19.68 27.51 9.81
CA ALA A 668 -19.65 26.37 10.72
C ALA A 668 -20.93 26.34 11.60
N PRO A 669 -21.57 25.17 11.77
CA PRO A 669 -22.76 25.05 12.60
C PRO A 669 -22.43 25.30 14.07
N SER A 670 -23.34 25.97 14.78
CA SER A 670 -23.25 26.13 16.23
C SER A 670 -23.53 24.80 16.95
N TRP A 671 -22.72 24.46 17.94
CA TRP A 671 -22.98 23.38 18.88
C TRP A 671 -23.44 23.92 20.25
N GLU A 672 -24.14 23.08 21.03
CA GLU A 672 -24.44 23.36 22.43
C GLU A 672 -23.58 22.46 23.34
N GLY A 673 -23.08 23.01 24.45
CA GLY A 673 -22.26 22.27 25.42
C GLY A 673 -20.78 22.21 25.07
N ILE A 674 -20.11 21.12 25.49
CA ILE A 674 -18.70 20.87 25.21
C ILE A 674 -18.61 20.11 23.89
N PHE A 675 -17.88 20.66 22.92
CA PHE A 675 -17.50 19.93 21.72
C PHE A 675 -16.27 19.08 22.04
N ASP A 676 -16.34 17.76 21.79
CA ASP A 676 -15.23 16.87 22.08
C ASP A 676 -14.18 16.94 20.94
N ALA A 677 -13.23 17.86 21.10
CA ALA A 677 -12.14 18.05 20.15
C ALA A 677 -10.98 17.05 20.39
N VAL A 678 -11.28 15.78 20.70
CA VAL A 678 -10.31 14.68 20.46
C VAL A 678 -9.98 14.52 18.98
N GLU A 679 -10.67 15.27 18.12
CA GLU A 679 -11.08 14.95 16.77
C GLU A 679 -10.29 15.68 15.61
N GLY A 680 -9.35 14.99 14.90
CA GLY A 680 -8.52 15.46 13.75
C GLY A 680 -7.76 14.44 12.82
N LEU A 681 -8.45 13.46 12.20
CA LEU A 681 -8.08 12.38 11.24
C LEU A 681 -8.79 12.59 9.91
N ILE A 682 -9.95 13.25 9.96
CA ILE A 682 -10.78 13.53 8.79
C ILE A 682 -9.90 14.06 7.68
N MET A 683 -10.14 13.52 6.50
CA MET A 683 -9.58 14.00 5.26
C MET A 683 -10.71 14.54 4.41
N CYS A 684 -10.44 15.57 3.62
CA CYS A 684 -11.34 15.87 2.51
C CYS A 684 -11.24 14.77 1.46
N PRO A 685 -12.35 14.40 0.81
CA PRO A 685 -12.37 13.16 0.06
C PRO A 685 -11.50 13.29 -1.20
N GLN A 686 -10.61 12.33 -1.38
CA GLN A 686 -9.47 12.36 -2.30
C GLN A 686 -9.12 10.92 -2.71
N PRO A 687 -8.50 10.64 -3.86
CA PRO A 687 -8.03 9.28 -4.15
C PRO A 687 -6.95 8.84 -3.13
N PRO A 688 -7.02 7.65 -2.51
CA PRO A 688 -8.07 6.62 -2.58
C PRO A 688 -9.13 6.70 -1.46
N SER A 689 -9.06 7.70 -0.56
CA SER A 689 -9.95 7.83 0.59
C SER A 689 -11.24 8.61 0.30
N PHE A 690 -12.32 7.87 0.04
CA PHE A 690 -13.67 8.38 -0.26
C PHE A 690 -14.45 8.85 0.98
N GLN A 691 -13.84 9.67 1.84
CA GLN A 691 -14.43 10.12 3.12
C GLN A 691 -15.68 11.02 2.98
N SER A 692 -16.24 11.46 4.12
CA SER A 692 -17.39 12.37 4.15
C SER A 692 -17.05 13.76 3.61
N GLU A 693 -17.99 14.37 2.91
CA GLU A 693 -17.97 15.79 2.51
C GLU A 693 -17.94 16.76 3.71
N GLN A 694 -18.28 16.31 4.92
CA GLN A 694 -18.18 17.09 6.18
C GLN A 694 -16.73 17.17 6.70
N CYS A 695 -15.81 17.49 5.79
CA CYS A 695 -14.38 17.31 5.98
C CYS A 695 -13.62 18.54 6.51
N LEU A 696 -14.23 19.72 6.46
CA LEU A 696 -13.58 20.98 6.86
C LEU A 696 -13.43 21.04 8.38
N ARG A 697 -12.19 20.90 8.86
CA ARG A 697 -11.82 20.84 10.28
C ARG A 697 -10.60 21.72 10.53
N VAL A 698 -10.50 22.25 11.75
CA VAL A 698 -9.36 23.04 12.23
C VAL A 698 -8.85 22.38 13.50
N ASN A 699 -7.56 22.03 13.52
CA ASN A 699 -6.86 21.46 14.66
C ASN A 699 -6.04 22.57 15.33
N VAL A 700 -6.07 22.68 16.67
CA VAL A 700 -5.34 23.72 17.40
C VAL A 700 -4.45 23.08 18.46
N PHE A 701 -3.14 23.08 18.21
CA PHE A 701 -2.13 22.53 19.10
C PHE A 701 -1.64 23.60 20.06
N VAL A 702 -1.81 23.38 21.36
CA VAL A 702 -1.53 24.36 22.42
C VAL A 702 -0.45 23.84 23.36
N PRO A 703 0.62 24.63 23.66
CA PRO A 703 1.65 24.23 24.61
C PRO A 703 1.09 23.95 26.01
N GLY A 704 1.48 22.82 26.63
CA GLY A 704 0.95 22.39 27.94
C GLY A 704 1.30 23.33 29.10
N ASN A 705 2.34 24.15 28.95
CA ASN A 705 2.78 25.16 29.91
C ASN A 705 1.92 26.44 29.84
N ARG A 706 0.63 26.36 30.26
CA ARG A 706 -0.26 27.53 30.45
C ARG A 706 0.14 28.45 31.63
N GLN A 707 1.42 28.85 31.69
CA GLN A 707 1.96 29.80 32.66
C GLN A 707 2.04 31.19 32.03
N ASN A 708 1.45 32.18 32.73
CA ASN A 708 1.27 33.58 32.35
C ASN A 708 0.26 33.83 31.21
N GLY A 709 -0.70 34.72 31.45
CA GLY A 709 -1.76 35.10 30.51
C GLY A 709 -1.32 36.05 29.39
N ALA A 710 -0.10 35.88 28.86
CA ALA A 710 0.34 36.52 27.63
C ALA A 710 -0.08 35.67 26.42
N LEU A 711 -0.48 36.32 25.33
CA LEU A 711 -0.84 35.61 24.10
C LEU A 711 0.42 35.10 23.39
N LYS A 712 0.39 33.86 22.90
CA LYS A 712 1.50 33.21 22.17
C LYS A 712 1.41 33.51 20.66
N PRO A 713 2.53 33.60 19.93
CA PRO A 713 2.50 33.67 18.47
C PRO A 713 1.84 32.43 17.87
N VAL A 714 1.25 32.59 16.69
CA VAL A 714 0.49 31.54 15.99
C VAL A 714 1.18 31.19 14.67
N LEU A 715 1.38 29.90 14.42
CA LEU A 715 1.72 29.37 13.10
C LEU A 715 0.49 28.64 12.55
N VAL A 716 0.03 29.01 11.36
CA VAL A 716 -1.03 28.32 10.62
C VAL A 716 -0.38 27.57 9.47
N VAL A 717 -0.58 26.26 9.35
CA VAL A 717 0.04 25.44 8.29
C VAL A 717 -1.01 24.96 7.30
N ILE A 718 -0.82 25.30 6.01
CA ILE A 718 -1.53 24.69 4.88
C ILE A 718 -0.72 23.47 4.42
N HIS A 719 -1.36 22.30 4.39
CA HIS A 719 -0.70 21.07 3.92
C HIS A 719 -0.46 21.10 2.40
N GLY A 720 0.57 20.40 1.95
CA GLY A 720 0.85 20.12 0.54
C GLY A 720 -0.02 18.99 -0.03
N GLY A 721 0.46 18.36 -1.10
CA GLY A 721 -0.22 17.24 -1.77
C GLY A 721 -0.73 17.54 -3.19
N ALA A 722 -0.02 18.39 -3.94
CA ALA A 722 -0.32 18.74 -5.34
C ALA A 722 -1.79 19.18 -5.61
N PHE A 723 -2.45 19.76 -4.60
CA PHE A 723 -3.88 20.10 -4.58
C PHE A 723 -4.86 18.93 -4.72
N VAL A 724 -4.38 17.68 -4.80
CA VAL A 724 -5.21 16.47 -5.03
C VAL A 724 -5.29 15.54 -3.82
N ASN A 725 -4.30 15.58 -2.92
CA ASN A 725 -4.26 14.78 -1.69
C ASN A 725 -3.76 15.61 -0.48
N GLY A 726 -3.74 14.99 0.71
CA GLY A 726 -3.31 15.59 1.98
C GLY A 726 -4.46 15.90 2.95
N PHE A 727 -4.09 16.21 4.20
CA PHE A 727 -5.02 16.65 5.25
C PHE A 727 -4.24 17.40 6.35
N GLY A 728 -4.93 18.18 7.18
CA GLY A 728 -4.30 19.10 8.15
C GLY A 728 -3.40 18.44 9.18
N ASN A 729 -3.65 17.18 9.57
CA ASN A 729 -2.82 16.43 10.51
C ASN A 729 -1.89 15.40 9.85
N ALA A 730 -1.60 15.55 8.55
CA ALA A 730 -0.55 14.77 7.89
C ALA A 730 0.85 15.06 8.47
N LEU A 731 1.02 16.23 9.10
CA LEU A 731 2.24 16.71 9.74
C LEU A 731 1.90 17.24 11.14
N LEU A 732 2.35 16.54 12.19
CA LEU A 732 2.06 16.86 13.58
C LEU A 732 3.11 17.84 14.15
N PRO A 733 2.72 19.01 14.67
CA PRO A 733 3.66 20.12 14.89
C PRO A 733 4.34 20.14 16.26
N TYR A 734 4.52 18.97 16.89
CA TYR A 734 4.93 18.90 18.30
C TYR A 734 6.25 19.63 18.61
N HIS A 735 7.27 19.48 17.75
CA HIS A 735 8.55 20.17 17.93
C HIS A 735 8.42 21.71 17.94
N VAL A 736 7.53 22.27 17.12
CA VAL A 736 7.26 23.72 17.08
C VAL A 736 6.40 24.16 18.27
N VAL A 737 5.42 23.35 18.68
CA VAL A 737 4.55 23.61 19.85
C VAL A 737 5.37 23.63 21.14
N GLU A 738 6.34 22.73 21.29
CA GLU A 738 7.29 22.72 22.42
C GLU A 738 8.13 24.00 22.51
N ARG A 739 8.26 24.77 21.43
CA ARG A 739 8.94 26.07 21.40
C ARG A 739 7.98 27.23 21.72
N ASP A 740 6.92 27.01 22.51
CA ASP A 740 5.98 28.04 23.00
C ASP A 740 5.13 28.74 21.91
N ILE A 741 4.89 28.06 20.80
CA ILE A 741 4.06 28.52 19.67
C ILE A 741 2.72 27.77 19.69
N ILE A 742 1.62 28.44 19.34
CA ILE A 742 0.36 27.74 19.02
C ILE A 742 0.37 27.42 17.53
N VAL A 743 0.17 26.15 17.19
CA VAL A 743 0.12 25.73 15.79
C VAL A 743 -1.30 25.35 15.43
N VAL A 744 -1.75 25.80 14.27
CA VAL A 744 -3.07 25.52 13.71
C VAL A 744 -2.89 24.84 12.37
N THR A 745 -3.59 23.73 12.16
CA THR A 745 -3.68 23.05 10.87
C THR A 745 -5.15 22.89 10.50
N PHE A 746 -5.46 22.69 9.23
CA PHE A 746 -6.85 22.54 8.80
C PHE A 746 -6.97 21.80 7.47
N ASN A 747 -8.19 21.33 7.17
CA ASN A 747 -8.53 20.68 5.91
C ASN A 747 -9.19 21.66 4.93
N TYR A 748 -8.94 21.47 3.64
CA TYR A 748 -9.64 22.16 2.54
C TYR A 748 -10.00 21.16 1.44
N ARG A 749 -11.00 21.48 0.59
CA ARG A 749 -11.40 20.59 -0.52
C ARG A 749 -10.30 20.45 -1.56
N LEU A 750 -10.14 19.24 -2.09
CA LEU A 750 -9.05 18.82 -2.98
C LEU A 750 -9.56 18.38 -4.35
N GLY A 751 -8.65 18.30 -5.32
CA GLY A 751 -8.90 17.82 -6.69
C GLY A 751 -10.08 18.55 -7.35
N PRO A 752 -10.94 17.87 -8.12
CA PRO A 752 -12.07 18.50 -8.78
C PRO A 752 -13.12 19.05 -7.81
N HIS A 753 -13.20 18.56 -6.56
CA HIS A 753 -14.10 19.16 -5.57
C HIS A 753 -13.57 20.52 -5.07
N GLY A 754 -12.26 20.68 -4.95
CA GLY A 754 -11.61 21.93 -4.56
C GLY A 754 -11.41 22.91 -5.71
N PHE A 755 -11.12 22.42 -6.92
CA PHE A 755 -10.48 23.22 -7.97
C PHE A 755 -11.09 23.04 -9.38
N LEU A 756 -12.22 22.33 -9.53
CA LEU A 756 -13.01 22.40 -10.76
C LEU A 756 -13.49 23.85 -10.98
N CYS A 757 -13.21 24.39 -12.16
CA CYS A 757 -13.38 25.81 -12.45
C CYS A 757 -14.05 26.00 -13.82
N LEU A 758 -15.35 26.32 -13.81
CA LEU A 758 -16.10 26.67 -15.02
C LEU A 758 -16.31 28.18 -15.18
N ASN A 759 -16.03 28.98 -14.14
CA ASN A 759 -16.28 30.42 -14.10
C ASN A 759 -17.77 30.74 -14.36
N THR A 760 -18.67 30.00 -13.69
CA THR A 760 -20.13 30.16 -13.72
C THR A 760 -20.71 30.40 -12.33
N GLU A 761 -22.01 30.73 -12.23
CA GLU A 761 -22.71 30.92 -10.95
C GLU A 761 -22.73 29.62 -10.11
N ASN A 762 -22.93 28.45 -10.75
CA ASN A 762 -23.04 27.17 -10.04
C ASN A 762 -21.68 26.53 -9.75
N ILE A 763 -20.68 26.71 -10.62
CA ILE A 763 -19.32 26.16 -10.49
C ILE A 763 -18.28 27.29 -10.71
N PRO A 764 -18.15 28.21 -9.73
CA PRO A 764 -17.33 29.41 -9.88
C PRO A 764 -15.81 29.19 -9.76
N GLY A 765 -15.35 27.99 -9.36
CA GLY A 765 -13.93 27.70 -9.14
C GLY A 765 -13.43 27.95 -7.73
N ASN A 766 -12.20 27.49 -7.47
CA ASN A 766 -11.40 27.76 -6.26
C ASN A 766 -12.11 27.49 -4.91
N ALA A 767 -12.96 26.48 -4.86
CA ALA A 767 -13.63 26.02 -3.64
C ALA A 767 -12.63 25.70 -2.50
N GLY A 768 -11.51 25.04 -2.81
CA GLY A 768 -10.44 24.72 -1.86
C GLY A 768 -9.75 25.96 -1.29
N LEU A 769 -9.46 26.98 -2.12
CA LEU A 769 -8.94 28.26 -1.61
C LEU A 769 -9.99 29.00 -0.76
N LYS A 770 -11.28 28.92 -1.12
CA LYS A 770 -12.38 29.54 -0.36
C LYS A 770 -12.53 28.89 1.02
N ASP A 771 -12.29 27.58 1.13
CA ASP A 771 -12.22 26.87 2.42
C ASP A 771 -11.03 27.36 3.27
N GLN A 772 -9.83 27.46 2.67
CA GLN A 772 -8.65 28.01 3.33
C GLN A 772 -8.88 29.44 3.83
N LEU A 773 -9.49 30.31 3.02
CA LEU A 773 -9.81 31.68 3.40
C LEU A 773 -10.78 31.75 4.58
N VAL A 774 -11.81 30.89 4.61
CA VAL A 774 -12.75 30.81 5.73
C VAL A 774 -12.08 30.27 7.00
N ALA A 775 -11.16 29.29 6.88
CA ALA A 775 -10.34 28.84 8.00
C ALA A 775 -9.49 29.99 8.56
N LEU A 776 -8.79 30.77 7.74
CA LEU A 776 -8.00 31.93 8.18
C LEU A 776 -8.86 32.99 8.90
N LYS A 777 -10.06 33.28 8.37
CA LYS A 777 -11.03 34.18 9.03
C LYS A 777 -11.49 33.64 10.38
N TRP A 778 -11.77 32.35 10.48
CA TRP A 778 -12.13 31.70 11.75
C TRP A 778 -10.97 31.78 12.76
N ILE A 779 -9.73 31.53 12.33
CA ILE A 779 -8.53 31.60 13.17
C ILE A 779 -8.34 33.03 13.71
N LYS A 780 -8.35 34.05 12.85
CA LYS A 780 -8.23 35.47 13.25
C LYS A 780 -9.29 35.88 14.29
N GLN A 781 -10.49 35.31 14.22
CA GLN A 781 -11.59 35.59 15.16
C GLN A 781 -11.50 34.81 16.48
N ASN A 782 -11.02 33.56 16.47
CA ASN A 782 -11.17 32.63 17.59
C ASN A 782 -9.87 32.26 18.32
N ILE A 783 -8.69 32.43 17.70
CA ILE A 783 -7.44 31.87 18.24
C ILE A 783 -7.04 32.41 19.63
N GLN A 784 -7.52 33.61 19.98
CA GLN A 784 -7.33 34.19 21.31
C GLN A 784 -7.96 33.34 22.43
N ALA A 785 -9.05 32.61 22.16
CA ALA A 785 -9.66 31.70 23.14
C ALA A 785 -8.75 30.51 23.49
N PHE A 786 -7.84 30.13 22.59
CA PHE A 786 -6.84 29.09 22.79
C PHE A 786 -5.54 29.63 23.42
N GLY A 787 -5.41 30.95 23.57
CA GLY A 787 -4.23 31.65 24.08
C GLY A 787 -3.31 32.20 22.98
N GLY A 788 -3.72 32.18 21.71
CA GLY A 788 -2.94 32.71 20.59
C GLY A 788 -3.13 34.21 20.39
N ASN A 789 -2.14 34.87 19.81
CA ASN A 789 -2.20 36.28 19.46
C ASN A 789 -2.82 36.44 18.06
N PRO A 790 -4.04 36.98 17.92
CA PRO A 790 -4.65 37.17 16.61
C PRO A 790 -3.88 38.19 15.75
N ASP A 791 -3.07 39.06 16.36
CA ASP A 791 -2.25 40.07 15.69
C ASP A 791 -0.78 39.62 15.50
N ASP A 792 -0.49 38.33 15.71
CA ASP A 792 0.80 37.71 15.42
C ASP A 792 0.61 36.29 14.89
N ILE A 793 0.08 36.23 13.66
CA ILE A 793 -0.20 35.02 12.90
C ILE A 793 0.80 34.91 11.74
N THR A 794 1.52 33.79 11.67
CA THR A 794 2.36 33.37 10.53
C THR A 794 1.59 32.36 9.70
N LEU A 795 1.48 32.56 8.39
CA LEU A 795 0.94 31.56 7.48
C LEU A 795 2.08 30.76 6.85
N GLY A 796 2.10 29.45 7.03
CA GLY A 796 3.09 28.55 6.49
C GLY A 796 2.47 27.51 5.56
N GLY A 797 3.29 26.92 4.70
CA GLY A 797 2.93 25.73 3.95
C GLY A 797 4.14 25.12 3.26
N HIS A 798 3.97 23.88 2.81
CA HIS A 798 4.96 23.13 2.04
C HIS A 798 4.37 22.68 0.69
N SER A 799 5.17 22.63 -0.37
CA SER A 799 4.73 22.22 -1.72
C SER A 799 3.49 23.04 -2.18
N ALA A 800 2.41 22.39 -2.63
CA ALA A 800 1.13 23.04 -2.96
C ALA A 800 0.50 23.87 -1.81
N GLY A 801 0.84 23.58 -0.55
CA GLY A 801 0.45 24.37 0.62
C GLY A 801 1.24 25.69 0.69
N ALA A 802 2.52 25.68 0.32
CA ALA A 802 3.32 26.90 0.16
C ALA A 802 2.75 27.76 -0.98
N ALA A 803 2.45 27.13 -2.12
CA ALA A 803 1.80 27.82 -3.24
C ALA A 803 0.46 28.45 -2.85
N SER A 804 -0.36 27.73 -2.07
CA SER A 804 -1.61 28.26 -1.49
C SER A 804 -1.36 29.47 -0.57
N ALA A 805 -0.36 29.40 0.31
CA ALA A 805 -0.02 30.49 1.24
C ALA A 805 0.43 31.76 0.49
N GLU A 806 1.22 31.62 -0.58
CA GLU A 806 1.63 32.75 -1.41
C GLU A 806 0.46 33.33 -2.21
N ILE A 807 -0.42 32.48 -2.75
CA ILE A 807 -1.67 32.91 -3.40
C ILE A 807 -2.52 33.75 -2.43
N MET A 808 -2.63 33.35 -1.16
CA MET A 808 -3.31 34.14 -0.12
C MET A 808 -2.61 35.48 0.14
N MET A 809 -1.28 35.52 0.22
CA MET A 809 -0.53 36.77 0.43
C MET A 809 -0.72 37.77 -0.73
N LEU A 810 -0.82 37.24 -1.96
CA LEU A 810 -1.05 38.01 -3.18
C LEU A 810 -2.55 38.35 -3.40
N SER A 811 -3.46 37.83 -2.56
CA SER A 811 -4.90 38.03 -2.69
C SER A 811 -5.44 39.12 -1.74
N PRO A 812 -6.13 40.15 -2.26
CA PRO A 812 -6.80 41.15 -1.42
C PRO A 812 -7.87 40.55 -0.48
N ALA A 813 -8.38 39.35 -0.77
CA ALA A 813 -9.41 38.70 0.03
C ALA A 813 -8.89 38.24 1.42
N ALA A 814 -7.58 38.02 1.55
CA ALA A 814 -6.95 37.55 2.79
C ALA A 814 -6.18 38.66 3.55
N ASP A 815 -6.28 39.93 3.11
CA ASP A 815 -5.53 41.04 3.70
C ASP A 815 -5.83 41.22 5.21
N GLY A 816 -4.77 41.40 6.00
CA GLY A 816 -4.84 41.53 7.47
C GLY A 816 -5.19 40.24 8.25
N LEU A 817 -5.32 39.08 7.61
CA LEU A 817 -5.56 37.80 8.32
C LEU A 817 -4.27 37.20 8.91
N PHE A 818 -3.11 37.48 8.33
CA PHE A 818 -1.79 37.04 8.78
C PHE A 818 -0.72 38.11 8.52
N HIS A 819 0.46 37.93 9.13
CA HIS A 819 1.45 39.01 9.35
C HIS A 819 2.88 38.61 8.93
N LYS A 820 3.13 37.31 8.71
CA LYS A 820 4.39 36.68 8.27
C LYS A 820 4.07 35.48 7.39
N ILE A 821 4.98 35.05 6.53
CA ILE A 821 4.81 33.88 5.66
C ILE A 821 6.01 32.92 5.67
N ILE A 822 5.76 31.61 5.61
CA ILE A 822 6.77 30.54 5.43
C ILE A 822 6.41 29.70 4.19
N LEU A 823 7.31 29.62 3.21
CA LEU A 823 7.13 28.83 1.99
C LEU A 823 8.22 27.75 1.87
N GLU A 824 7.84 26.48 1.96
CA GLU A 824 8.76 25.36 1.83
C GLU A 824 8.56 24.64 0.49
N SER A 825 9.59 24.60 -0.37
CA SER A 825 9.59 23.81 -1.62
C SER A 825 8.39 24.07 -2.55
N GLY A 826 7.87 25.30 -2.59
CA GLY A 826 6.71 25.63 -3.42
C GLY A 826 6.42 27.12 -3.49
N SER A 827 5.80 27.56 -4.58
CA SER A 827 5.52 28.96 -4.86
C SER A 827 4.23 29.12 -5.66
N GLY A 828 3.43 30.13 -5.30
CA GLY A 828 2.16 30.45 -5.94
C GLY A 828 2.32 31.12 -7.31
N ILE A 829 3.53 31.56 -7.67
CA ILE A 829 3.84 32.04 -9.02
C ILE A 829 4.26 30.93 -9.99
N GLY A 830 4.44 29.69 -9.50
CA GLY A 830 4.83 28.54 -10.30
C GLY A 830 3.82 28.19 -11.40
N SER A 831 4.30 27.73 -12.56
CA SER A 831 3.41 27.48 -13.70
C SER A 831 2.41 26.33 -13.44
N TRP A 832 2.75 25.38 -12.56
CA TRP A 832 1.85 24.35 -12.03
C TRP A 832 0.85 24.85 -10.97
N ALA A 833 1.13 25.96 -10.30
CA ALA A 833 0.36 26.39 -9.12
C ALA A 833 -0.99 27.01 -9.46
N VAL A 834 -1.10 27.69 -10.61
CA VAL A 834 -2.35 28.28 -11.10
C VAL A 834 -2.58 27.97 -12.58
N ASN A 835 -3.74 27.39 -12.89
CA ASN A 835 -4.22 27.13 -14.23
C ASN A 835 -4.93 28.37 -14.84
N PRO A 836 -4.33 29.06 -15.83
CA PRO A 836 -4.95 30.21 -16.51
C PRO A 836 -6.16 29.83 -17.40
N LYS A 837 -6.38 28.54 -17.63
CA LYS A 837 -7.31 27.97 -18.61
C LYS A 837 -8.28 26.95 -17.98
N GLY A 838 -8.60 27.10 -16.69
CA GLY A 838 -9.50 26.19 -15.94
C GLY A 838 -10.76 25.73 -16.70
N PRO A 839 -11.57 26.63 -17.31
CA PRO A 839 -12.75 26.23 -18.08
C PRO A 839 -12.46 25.44 -19.36
N GLU A 840 -11.32 25.69 -20.01
CA GLU A 840 -10.87 24.93 -21.19
C GLU A 840 -10.42 23.51 -20.79
N LEU A 841 -9.72 23.39 -19.65
CA LEU A 841 -9.36 22.11 -19.06
C LEU A 841 -10.60 21.28 -18.72
N ALA A 842 -11.53 21.86 -17.95
CA ALA A 842 -12.76 21.18 -17.57
C ALA A 842 -13.60 20.75 -18.78
N LYS A 843 -13.67 21.59 -19.82
CA LYS A 843 -14.29 21.24 -21.09
C LYS A 843 -13.63 20.03 -21.74
N ASN A 844 -12.30 20.00 -21.82
CA ASN A 844 -11.56 18.88 -22.42
C ASN A 844 -11.77 17.57 -21.64
N ILE A 845 -11.74 17.62 -20.31
CA ILE A 845 -12.01 16.47 -19.42
C ILE A 845 -13.45 15.96 -19.64
N ALA A 846 -14.44 16.84 -19.74
CA ALA A 846 -15.82 16.44 -20.00
C ALA A 846 -15.99 15.75 -21.36
N ILE A 847 -15.36 16.28 -22.43
CA ILE A 847 -15.38 15.67 -23.77
C ILE A 847 -14.73 14.28 -23.75
N ALA A 848 -13.56 14.14 -23.11
CA ALA A 848 -12.87 12.86 -22.95
C ALA A 848 -13.72 11.81 -22.20
N ASN A 849 -14.59 12.27 -21.28
CA ASN A 849 -15.50 11.43 -20.51
C ASN A 849 -16.93 11.36 -21.11
N GLY A 850 -17.06 11.60 -22.42
CA GLY A 850 -18.29 11.32 -23.18
C GLY A 850 -19.38 12.40 -23.09
N ALA A 851 -19.08 13.59 -22.59
CA ALA A 851 -20.01 14.72 -22.65
C ALA A 851 -20.24 15.15 -24.11
N ASN A 852 -21.50 15.41 -24.47
CA ASN A 852 -21.90 15.79 -25.83
C ASN A 852 -22.45 17.22 -25.85
N ASN A 853 -22.16 17.99 -26.90
CA ASN A 853 -22.61 19.38 -27.09
C ASN A 853 -22.19 20.35 -25.96
N VAL A 854 -21.08 20.07 -25.27
CA VAL A 854 -20.44 20.98 -24.29
C VAL A 854 -19.57 22.06 -24.95
N ASP A 855 -19.33 21.95 -26.26
CA ASP A 855 -18.62 22.96 -27.05
C ASP A 855 -19.40 24.28 -27.23
N ASP A 856 -20.72 24.17 -27.40
CA ASP A 856 -21.59 25.27 -27.85
C ASP A 856 -22.38 25.93 -26.70
N ASP A 857 -22.47 25.29 -25.53
CA ASP A 857 -23.29 25.75 -24.40
C ASP A 857 -22.64 25.37 -23.05
N ILE A 858 -22.23 26.39 -22.29
CA ILE A 858 -21.65 26.24 -20.95
C ILE A 858 -22.62 25.55 -19.97
N THR A 859 -23.93 25.70 -20.17
CA THR A 859 -24.97 25.04 -19.37
C THR A 859 -24.90 23.52 -19.52
N ASN A 860 -24.52 23.01 -20.70
CA ASN A 860 -24.32 21.56 -20.88
C ASN A 860 -23.08 21.07 -20.12
N LEU A 861 -22.04 21.90 -20.03
CA LEU A 861 -20.83 21.58 -19.27
C LEU A 861 -21.10 21.61 -17.75
N GLU A 862 -21.83 22.61 -17.25
CA GLU A 862 -22.34 22.62 -15.87
C GLU A 862 -23.20 21.39 -15.58
N ASN A 863 -24.18 21.10 -16.42
CA ASN A 863 -25.07 19.94 -16.24
C ASN A 863 -24.32 18.61 -16.26
N PHE A 864 -23.24 18.48 -17.06
CA PHE A 864 -22.38 17.30 -17.01
C PHE A 864 -21.78 17.13 -15.61
N TYR A 865 -21.04 18.13 -15.12
CA TYR A 865 -20.38 18.05 -13.81
C TYR A 865 -21.37 17.93 -12.64
N LEU A 866 -22.48 18.66 -12.66
CA LEU A 866 -23.55 18.58 -11.65
C LEU A 866 -24.35 17.27 -11.70
N SER A 867 -24.23 16.47 -12.77
CA SER A 867 -24.86 15.15 -12.87
C SER A 867 -24.00 14.00 -12.32
N LEU A 868 -22.70 14.23 -12.12
CA LEU A 868 -21.79 13.25 -11.56
C LEU A 868 -22.02 13.09 -10.06
N SER A 869 -22.03 11.85 -9.58
CA SER A 869 -21.82 11.59 -8.16
C SER A 869 -20.41 12.03 -7.73
N TYR A 870 -20.23 12.22 -6.43
CA TYR A 870 -18.92 12.60 -5.87
C TYR A 870 -17.80 11.61 -6.25
N GLN A 871 -18.11 10.30 -6.29
CA GLN A 871 -17.16 9.26 -6.71
C GLN A 871 -16.79 9.36 -8.19
N GLU A 872 -17.77 9.64 -9.07
CA GLU A 872 -17.52 9.87 -10.50
C GLU A 872 -16.71 11.17 -10.72
N LEU A 873 -16.98 12.22 -9.93
CA LEU A 873 -16.19 13.45 -9.94
C LEU A 873 -14.73 13.19 -9.55
N LEU A 874 -14.46 12.41 -8.49
CA LEU A 874 -13.09 12.04 -8.11
C LEU A 874 -12.39 11.17 -9.16
N ARG A 875 -13.11 10.29 -9.88
CA ARG A 875 -12.54 9.50 -10.98
C ARG A 875 -12.07 10.35 -12.16
N LEU A 876 -12.51 11.61 -12.28
CA LEU A 876 -11.93 12.55 -13.24
C LEU A 876 -10.52 13.02 -12.85
N ALA A 877 -10.12 12.85 -11.58
CA ALA A 877 -8.77 13.18 -11.10
C ALA A 877 -7.75 12.05 -11.32
N SER A 878 -8.19 10.84 -11.71
CA SER A 878 -7.34 9.68 -11.99
C SER A 878 -7.08 9.46 -13.49
N VAL A 879 -7.30 10.48 -14.33
CA VAL A 879 -6.98 10.46 -15.77
C VAL A 879 -5.74 11.35 -15.98
N GLY A 880 -4.75 10.84 -16.72
CA GLY A 880 -3.37 11.32 -16.68
C GLY A 880 -3.12 12.80 -17.00
N GLU A 881 -1.99 13.29 -16.49
CA GLU A 881 -1.33 14.59 -16.78
C GLU A 881 -2.12 15.88 -16.47
N LEU A 882 -3.40 15.78 -16.06
CA LEU A 882 -4.30 16.92 -15.92
C LEU A 882 -4.73 17.17 -14.47
N LEU A 883 -3.89 17.89 -13.72
CA LEU A 883 -4.16 18.26 -12.34
C LEU A 883 -5.24 19.35 -12.22
N PHE A 884 -6.21 19.13 -11.32
CA PHE A 884 -7.13 20.16 -10.86
C PHE A 884 -6.42 21.07 -9.85
N THR A 885 -5.80 22.13 -10.35
CA THR A 885 -5.11 23.17 -9.57
C THR A 885 -5.93 24.46 -9.52
N PRO A 886 -5.64 25.40 -8.58
CA PRO A 886 -6.29 26.71 -8.55
C PRO A 886 -6.37 27.38 -9.92
N CYS A 887 -7.48 28.04 -10.22
CA CYS A 887 -7.69 28.72 -11.50
C CYS A 887 -7.76 30.24 -11.34
N VAL A 888 -7.80 30.97 -12.45
CA VAL A 888 -8.18 32.40 -12.43
C VAL A 888 -9.70 32.54 -12.26
N ASP A 889 -10.12 33.04 -11.10
CA ASP A 889 -11.51 33.37 -10.73
C ASP A 889 -12.05 34.54 -11.57
N VAL A 890 -13.36 34.58 -11.74
CA VAL A 890 -14.10 35.75 -12.26
C VAL A 890 -15.05 36.33 -11.20
N ASP A 891 -15.28 37.63 -11.27
CA ASP A 891 -16.21 38.36 -10.39
C ASP A 891 -17.67 38.06 -10.78
N ILE A 892 -18.32 37.18 -10.03
CA ILE A 892 -19.73 36.76 -10.18
C ILE A 892 -20.44 36.99 -8.84
N ASP A 893 -21.58 37.69 -8.90
CA ASP A 893 -22.49 38.09 -7.82
C ASP A 893 -22.18 37.55 -6.40
N ASN A 894 -21.54 38.40 -5.59
CA ASN A 894 -21.19 38.18 -4.16
C ASN A 894 -20.20 37.05 -3.85
N ASN A 895 -19.50 36.48 -4.83
CA ASN A 895 -18.43 35.51 -4.56
C ASN A 895 -17.11 36.21 -4.18
N GLU A 896 -16.36 35.67 -3.22
CA GLU A 896 -15.02 36.19 -2.90
C GLU A 896 -14.00 35.68 -3.92
N VAL A 897 -13.56 36.58 -4.79
CA VAL A 897 -12.52 36.36 -5.80
C VAL A 897 -11.15 36.28 -5.10
N ILE A 898 -10.47 35.13 -5.19
CA ILE A 898 -9.16 34.93 -4.57
C ILE A 898 -8.05 35.12 -5.61
N VAL A 899 -8.17 34.50 -6.78
CA VAL A 899 -7.16 34.53 -7.85
C VAL A 899 -7.68 35.33 -9.04
N LYS A 900 -7.65 36.66 -8.94
CA LYS A 900 -8.18 37.56 -9.98
C LYS A 900 -7.37 37.55 -11.29
N GLU A 901 -6.09 37.27 -11.20
CA GLU A 901 -5.17 37.09 -12.31
C GLU A 901 -3.98 36.21 -11.89
N LEU A 902 -3.10 35.87 -12.83
CA LEU A 902 -1.91 35.06 -12.53
C LEU A 902 -1.08 35.70 -11.40
N PRO A 903 -0.76 34.96 -10.30
CA PRO A 903 -0.12 35.54 -9.12
C PRO A 903 1.18 36.29 -9.41
N TYR A 904 1.96 35.82 -10.40
CA TYR A 904 3.18 36.47 -10.87
C TYR A 904 2.98 37.96 -11.25
N LYS A 905 1.82 38.33 -11.82
CA LYS A 905 1.51 39.72 -12.16
C LYS A 905 1.29 40.60 -10.93
N ASN A 906 0.58 40.08 -9.92
CA ASN A 906 0.38 40.77 -8.66
C ASN A 906 1.74 41.00 -7.96
N LEU A 907 2.61 39.98 -7.98
CA LEU A 907 3.95 40.04 -7.41
C LEU A 907 4.83 41.11 -8.09
N ILE A 908 4.99 41.08 -9.41
CA ILE A 908 5.77 42.11 -10.15
C ILE A 908 5.21 43.52 -9.93
N SER A 909 3.87 43.66 -9.92
CA SER A 909 3.23 44.97 -9.76
C SER A 909 3.43 45.58 -8.37
N GLY A 910 3.85 44.77 -7.38
CA GLY A 910 3.91 45.17 -5.99
C GLY A 910 2.54 45.48 -5.38
N ASN A 911 1.42 45.09 -5.98
CA ASN A 911 0.07 45.47 -5.54
C ASN A 911 -0.56 44.45 -4.57
N TYR A 912 0.17 44.13 -3.49
CA TYR A 912 -0.23 43.21 -2.42
C TYR A 912 0.35 43.65 -1.07
N THR A 913 -0.01 42.98 0.01
CA THR A 913 0.52 43.26 1.36
C THR A 913 1.86 42.54 1.56
N LYS A 914 2.95 43.32 1.74
CA LYS A 914 4.31 42.78 1.92
C LYS A 914 4.49 42.32 3.36
N LEU A 915 4.86 41.06 3.52
CA LEU A 915 5.07 40.42 4.81
C LEU A 915 6.52 39.93 4.92
N PRO A 916 7.10 39.81 6.12
CA PRO A 916 8.32 39.04 6.30
C PRO A 916 8.12 37.61 5.83
N MET A 917 9.12 37.09 5.11
CA MET A 917 9.05 35.83 4.38
C MET A 917 10.26 34.96 4.69
N LEU A 918 10.03 33.71 5.07
CA LEU A 918 11.03 32.64 5.09
C LEU A 918 10.70 31.70 3.93
N THR A 919 11.65 31.41 3.06
CA THR A 919 11.41 30.64 1.83
C THR A 919 12.62 29.81 1.43
N GLY A 920 12.41 28.64 0.84
CA GLY A 920 13.52 27.84 0.34
C GLY A 920 13.12 26.56 -0.37
N TYR A 921 14.14 25.91 -0.93
CA TYR A 921 14.03 24.72 -1.78
C TYR A 921 15.13 23.72 -1.40
N THR A 922 15.09 22.49 -1.93
CA THR A 922 16.11 21.45 -1.72
C THR A 922 17.03 21.27 -2.94
N ASP A 923 18.25 20.77 -2.75
CA ASP A 923 19.20 20.55 -3.86
C ASP A 923 18.82 19.42 -4.85
N ALA A 924 17.73 18.70 -4.54
CA ALA A 924 17.20 17.61 -5.35
C ALA A 924 15.66 17.52 -5.30
N GLU A 925 14.94 18.67 -5.38
CA GLU A 925 13.47 18.74 -5.47
C GLU A 925 12.89 17.79 -6.54
N GLY A 926 13.58 17.64 -7.69
CA GLY A 926 13.19 16.77 -8.80
C GLY A 926 13.14 15.27 -8.44
N LEU A 927 13.64 14.86 -7.27
CA LEU A 927 13.45 13.50 -6.76
C LEU A 927 11.98 13.18 -6.45
N LEU A 928 11.10 14.18 -6.37
CA LEU A 928 9.65 13.99 -6.39
C LEU A 928 9.19 13.12 -7.58
N PHE A 929 9.87 13.24 -8.72
CA PHE A 929 9.54 12.53 -9.96
C PHE A 929 10.37 11.26 -10.17
N TYR A 930 11.24 10.89 -9.21
CA TYR A 930 12.16 9.76 -9.36
C TYR A 930 11.43 8.42 -9.54
N GLY A 931 10.28 8.22 -8.89
CA GLY A 931 9.45 7.01 -9.07
C GLY A 931 9.02 6.82 -10.52
N TYR A 932 8.49 7.88 -11.13
CA TYR A 932 8.02 7.93 -12.52
C TYR A 932 9.13 8.05 -13.58
N ARG A 933 10.42 8.05 -13.18
CA ARG A 933 11.56 8.36 -14.07
C ARG A 933 11.56 7.59 -15.38
N GLU A 934 11.19 6.32 -15.39
CA GLU A 934 11.22 5.48 -16.60
C GLU A 934 10.20 5.96 -17.65
N ILE A 935 8.98 6.27 -17.20
CA ILE A 935 7.90 6.79 -18.05
C ILE A 935 8.27 8.18 -18.55
N LEU A 936 8.70 9.06 -17.64
CA LEU A 936 9.05 10.44 -17.97
C LEU A 936 10.26 10.53 -18.92
N MET A 937 11.33 9.74 -18.69
CA MET A 937 12.47 9.65 -19.60
C MET A 937 12.07 9.07 -20.97
N ALA A 938 11.18 8.07 -21.03
CA ALA A 938 10.66 7.56 -22.28
C ALA A 938 9.88 8.63 -23.06
N GLN A 939 8.99 9.37 -22.38
CA GLN A 939 8.26 10.51 -22.97
C GLN A 939 9.23 11.60 -23.47
N MET A 940 10.27 11.95 -22.70
CA MET A 940 11.31 12.93 -23.08
C MET A 940 12.12 12.49 -24.31
N ASN A 941 12.22 11.19 -24.60
CA ASN A 941 12.87 10.66 -25.79
C ASN A 941 11.93 10.57 -26.99
N GLU A 942 10.63 10.33 -26.79
CA GLU A 942 9.62 10.33 -27.85
C GLU A 942 9.31 11.76 -28.33
N ASP A 943 8.92 12.65 -27.43
CA ASP A 943 8.78 14.09 -27.67
C ASP A 943 9.00 14.87 -26.37
N PHE A 944 10.14 15.58 -26.31
CA PHE A 944 10.51 16.41 -25.16
C PHE A 944 9.50 17.54 -24.87
N LYS A 945 8.64 17.91 -25.83
CA LYS A 945 7.53 18.85 -25.57
C LYS A 945 6.60 18.39 -24.44
N ASN A 946 6.41 17.08 -24.28
CA ASN A 946 5.56 16.50 -23.23
C ASN A 946 6.17 16.68 -21.83
N ALA A 947 7.47 16.99 -21.73
CA ALA A 947 8.16 17.24 -20.47
C ALA A 947 8.31 18.74 -20.13
N LEU A 948 7.79 19.66 -20.96
CA LEU A 948 7.79 21.09 -20.64
C LEU A 948 6.91 21.36 -19.40
N PRO A 949 7.29 22.31 -18.52
CA PRO A 949 6.55 22.58 -17.28
C PRO A 949 5.05 22.87 -17.51
N PRO A 950 4.16 22.46 -16.58
CA PRO A 950 2.73 22.63 -16.73
C PRO A 950 2.32 24.05 -17.12
N HIS A 951 1.35 24.14 -18.03
CA HIS A 951 0.84 25.41 -18.58
C HIS A 951 1.88 26.29 -19.31
N PHE A 952 3.05 25.74 -19.71
CA PHE A 952 4.17 26.41 -20.39
C PHE A 952 3.76 27.59 -21.29
N ALA A 953 2.96 27.34 -22.33
CA ALA A 953 2.56 28.32 -23.35
C ALA A 953 1.73 29.51 -22.82
N SER A 954 1.29 29.48 -21.57
CA SER A 954 0.60 30.60 -20.89
C SER A 954 1.50 31.44 -19.99
N TYR A 955 2.70 30.95 -19.67
CA TYR A 955 3.69 31.59 -18.79
C TYR A 955 4.97 32.00 -19.54
N ALA A 956 5.41 31.23 -20.53
CA ALA A 956 6.65 31.46 -21.27
C ALA A 956 6.57 32.65 -22.25
N ASN A 957 7.70 33.33 -22.46
CA ASN A 957 7.84 34.37 -23.48
C ASN A 957 8.39 33.85 -24.82
N ILE A 958 8.96 32.64 -24.82
CA ILE A 958 9.42 31.93 -26.01
C ILE A 958 8.42 30.85 -26.45
N ASN A 959 8.58 30.33 -27.67
CA ASN A 959 7.79 29.20 -28.15
C ASN A 959 8.36 27.86 -27.66
N GLU A 960 7.54 26.80 -27.73
CA GLU A 960 7.90 25.46 -27.28
C GLU A 960 9.09 24.86 -28.04
N GLU A 961 9.24 25.10 -29.34
CA GLU A 961 10.37 24.57 -30.11
C GLU A 961 11.70 25.15 -29.62
N GLU A 962 11.77 26.47 -29.42
CA GLU A 962 12.95 27.14 -28.86
C GLU A 962 13.22 26.68 -27.41
N ALA A 963 12.17 26.48 -26.61
CA ALA A 963 12.29 25.98 -25.25
C ALA A 963 12.87 24.57 -25.18
N VAL A 964 12.36 23.65 -26.01
CA VAL A 964 12.88 22.27 -26.12
C VAL A 964 14.34 22.27 -26.57
N GLU A 965 14.71 23.07 -27.57
CA GLU A 965 16.11 23.17 -28.02
C GLU A 965 17.03 23.65 -26.89
N ILE A 966 16.62 24.67 -26.14
CA ILE A 966 17.40 25.24 -25.03
C ILE A 966 17.53 24.23 -23.87
N LEU A 967 16.40 23.67 -23.42
CA LEU A 967 16.36 22.79 -22.25
C LEU A 967 17.04 21.46 -22.53
N ARG A 968 16.79 20.82 -23.69
CA ARG A 968 17.47 19.57 -24.04
C ARG A 968 18.97 19.78 -24.17
N ASN A 969 19.43 20.83 -24.85
CA ASN A 969 20.87 21.09 -24.98
C ASN A 969 21.56 21.44 -23.66
N PHE A 970 20.87 22.10 -22.71
CA PHE A 970 21.47 22.47 -21.43
C PHE A 970 21.55 21.30 -20.44
N TYR A 971 20.48 20.52 -20.31
CA TYR A 971 20.43 19.40 -19.35
C TYR A 971 20.88 18.07 -19.93
N PHE A 972 20.62 17.81 -21.21
CA PHE A 972 20.73 16.47 -21.82
C PHE A 972 21.55 16.51 -23.12
N GLU A 973 22.87 16.67 -23.00
CA GLU A 973 23.84 16.56 -24.13
C GLU A 973 23.98 15.12 -24.69
N VAL A 974 22.90 14.34 -24.69
CA VAL A 974 22.84 12.92 -25.05
C VAL A 974 21.75 12.63 -26.10
N GLU A 975 21.99 11.62 -26.93
CA GLU A 975 21.02 11.19 -27.95
C GLU A 975 19.77 10.57 -27.30
N ILE A 976 19.96 9.75 -26.26
CA ILE A 976 18.92 9.06 -25.49
C ILE A 976 19.09 9.43 -24.02
N ILE A 977 18.01 9.88 -23.38
CA ILE A 977 17.92 10.15 -21.94
C ILE A 977 17.62 8.81 -21.25
N ASP A 978 18.51 8.35 -20.39
CA ASP A 978 18.44 7.06 -19.72
C ASP A 978 18.85 7.16 -18.24
N TYR A 979 19.07 6.04 -17.57
CA TYR A 979 19.55 5.98 -16.19
C TYR A 979 20.92 6.65 -15.98
N ASN A 980 21.79 6.76 -17.00
CA ASN A 980 23.04 7.53 -16.89
C ASN A 980 22.77 9.04 -16.80
N SER A 981 21.60 9.48 -17.26
CA SER A 981 21.13 10.87 -17.21
C SER A 981 20.37 11.20 -15.91
N ILE A 982 20.35 10.34 -14.88
CA ILE A 982 19.47 10.49 -13.73
C ILE A 982 19.71 11.74 -12.87
N ARG A 983 20.96 12.21 -12.77
CA ARG A 983 21.25 13.51 -12.13
C ARG A 983 20.70 14.67 -12.95
N ASN A 984 20.90 14.65 -14.26
CA ASN A 984 20.39 15.65 -15.20
C ASN A 984 18.85 15.70 -15.23
N PHE A 985 18.20 14.55 -15.13
CA PHE A 985 16.76 14.40 -14.94
C PHE A 985 16.30 15.05 -13.63
N THR A 986 16.97 14.72 -12.52
CA THR A 986 16.68 15.31 -11.21
C THR A 986 16.85 16.83 -11.25
N ASP A 987 17.93 17.32 -11.84
CA ASP A 987 18.21 18.75 -12.00
C ASP A 987 17.18 19.48 -12.87
N TYR A 988 16.77 18.89 -13.99
CA TYR A 988 15.74 19.45 -14.87
C TYR A 988 14.43 19.71 -14.12
N TYR A 989 13.93 18.71 -13.40
CA TYR A 989 12.70 18.83 -12.62
C TYR A 989 12.86 19.69 -11.36
N THR A 990 14.03 19.67 -10.71
CA THR A 990 14.33 20.63 -9.62
C THR A 990 14.17 22.04 -10.12
N ASP A 991 14.81 22.37 -11.24
CA ASP A 991 14.92 23.73 -11.73
C ASP A 991 13.60 24.27 -12.31
N GLY A 992 12.92 23.47 -13.14
CA GLY A 992 11.71 23.87 -13.85
C GLY A 992 10.43 23.92 -13.01
N GLU A 993 10.28 23.02 -12.02
CA GLU A 993 9.06 22.94 -11.21
C GLU A 993 9.17 23.72 -9.89
N PHE A 994 10.35 23.82 -9.27
CA PHE A 994 10.47 24.35 -7.91
C PHE A 994 11.50 25.46 -7.75
N TYR A 995 12.78 25.17 -8.01
CA TYR A 995 13.89 26.06 -7.70
C TYR A 995 13.74 27.45 -8.33
N TYR A 996 13.44 27.53 -9.63
CA TYR A 996 13.29 28.83 -10.30
C TYR A 996 12.19 29.68 -9.65
N TRP A 997 11.01 29.10 -9.42
CA TRP A 997 9.85 29.82 -8.91
C TRP A 997 10.01 30.26 -7.45
N VAL A 998 10.68 29.45 -6.62
CA VAL A 998 11.02 29.81 -5.24
C VAL A 998 12.02 30.96 -5.19
N VAL A 999 13.10 30.89 -5.98
CA VAL A 999 14.12 31.94 -6.03
C VAL A 999 13.58 33.23 -6.64
N GLU A 1000 12.75 33.15 -7.68
CA GLU A 1000 12.13 34.31 -8.30
C GLU A 1000 11.09 34.97 -7.39
N SER A 1001 10.27 34.18 -6.69
CA SER A 1001 9.36 34.70 -5.67
C SER A 1001 10.12 35.46 -4.58
N ALA A 1002 11.21 34.87 -4.08
CA ALA A 1002 12.07 35.50 -3.07
C ALA A 1002 12.65 36.83 -3.58
N ARG A 1003 13.21 36.84 -4.80
CA ARG A 1003 13.80 38.03 -5.45
C ARG A 1003 12.78 39.16 -5.61
N GLN A 1004 11.59 38.86 -6.13
CA GLN A 1004 10.56 39.87 -6.35
C GLN A 1004 9.97 40.41 -5.04
N ASN A 1005 9.82 39.57 -4.00
CA ASN A 1005 9.43 40.05 -2.68
C ASN A 1005 10.49 41.00 -2.06
N ALA A 1006 11.77 40.68 -2.21
CA ALA A 1006 12.87 41.55 -1.77
C ALA A 1006 12.91 42.88 -2.56
N LEU A 1007 12.72 42.86 -3.89
CA LEU A 1007 12.57 44.07 -4.71
C LEU A 1007 11.38 44.94 -4.28
N ASN A 1008 10.29 44.32 -3.83
CA ASN A 1008 9.12 44.99 -3.25
C ASN A 1008 9.33 45.49 -1.80
N SER A 1009 10.57 45.47 -1.30
CA SER A 1009 10.95 45.86 0.08
C SER A 1009 10.38 44.98 1.20
N ALA A 1010 10.06 43.71 0.92
CA ALA A 1010 9.77 42.73 1.97
C ALA A 1010 11.09 42.19 2.56
N PRO A 1011 11.18 41.93 3.88
CA PRO A 1011 12.32 41.20 4.44
C PRO A 1011 12.14 39.70 4.16
N VAL A 1012 12.97 39.18 3.25
CA VAL A 1012 12.92 37.78 2.80
C VAL A 1012 14.16 37.03 3.30
N TYR A 1013 14.01 35.77 3.70
CA TYR A 1013 15.10 34.86 4.08
C TYR A 1013 15.05 33.64 3.16
N LEU A 1014 15.96 33.60 2.18
CA LEU A 1014 16.06 32.52 1.20
C LEU A 1014 17.06 31.45 1.67
N TYR A 1015 16.68 30.17 1.57
CA TYR A 1015 17.57 29.04 1.83
C TYR A 1015 17.56 27.95 0.74
N GLU A 1016 18.63 27.16 0.75
CA GLU A 1016 18.80 25.89 0.02
C GLU A 1016 19.06 24.80 1.05
N TYR A 1017 18.25 23.75 1.07
CA TYR A 1017 18.39 22.65 2.02
C TYR A 1017 19.08 21.45 1.35
N THR A 1018 20.15 20.96 1.97
CA THR A 1018 21.05 19.94 1.39
C THR A 1018 21.33 18.76 2.32
N TYR A 1019 20.77 18.77 3.54
CA TYR A 1019 21.01 17.71 4.50
C TYR A 1019 20.14 16.48 4.20
N VAL A 1020 20.79 15.38 3.80
CA VAL A 1020 20.17 14.06 3.69
C VAL A 1020 20.19 13.41 5.08
N THR A 1021 19.03 13.00 5.57
CA THR A 1021 18.93 12.28 6.85
C THR A 1021 19.53 10.89 6.75
N SER A 1022 20.00 10.30 7.86
CA SER A 1022 20.63 8.96 7.82
C SER A 1022 19.74 7.87 7.21
N GLU A 1023 18.42 7.98 7.36
CA GLU A 1023 17.44 7.09 6.74
C GLU A 1023 17.38 7.29 5.21
N ALA A 1024 17.36 8.53 4.75
CA ALA A 1024 17.38 8.87 3.33
C ALA A 1024 18.74 8.55 2.67
N GLU A 1025 19.85 8.57 3.42
CA GLU A 1025 21.16 8.07 2.98
C GLU A 1025 21.14 6.54 2.74
N LEU A 1026 20.36 5.79 3.53
CA LEU A 1026 20.25 4.32 3.42
C LEU A 1026 19.23 3.85 2.37
N THR A 1027 18.17 4.62 2.13
CA THR A 1027 16.99 4.19 1.35
C THR A 1027 16.70 5.03 0.12
N GLY A 1028 17.28 6.22 0.02
CA GLY A 1028 17.12 7.14 -1.10
C GLY A 1028 18.15 6.88 -2.22
N PRO A 1029 17.97 7.52 -3.39
CA PRO A 1029 18.82 7.29 -4.56
C PRO A 1029 20.22 7.93 -4.48
N GLY A 1030 20.62 8.47 -3.32
CA GLY A 1030 21.94 9.09 -3.12
C GLY A 1030 22.18 10.39 -3.90
N LEU A 1031 21.12 11.06 -4.37
CA LEU A 1031 21.22 12.20 -5.29
C LEU A 1031 21.07 13.59 -4.63
N GLY A 1032 20.76 13.68 -3.33
CA GLY A 1032 20.56 14.95 -2.59
C GLY A 1032 19.33 14.91 -1.70
N ALA A 1033 18.96 16.05 -1.13
CA ALA A 1033 17.75 16.17 -0.30
C ALA A 1033 16.49 16.22 -1.18
N THR A 1034 15.61 15.24 -1.01
CA THR A 1034 14.34 15.14 -1.77
C THR A 1034 13.34 16.25 -1.44
N HIS A 1035 12.31 16.39 -2.27
CA HIS A 1035 11.25 17.39 -2.13
C HIS A 1035 10.66 17.46 -0.70
N CYS A 1036 10.64 18.67 -0.11
CA CYS A 1036 10.20 18.92 1.26
C CYS A 1036 10.95 18.14 2.38
N ALA A 1037 12.15 17.61 2.16
CA ALA A 1037 12.85 16.78 3.15
C ALA A 1037 13.06 17.46 4.52
N GLN A 1038 13.26 18.78 4.56
CA GLN A 1038 13.34 19.56 5.79
C GLN A 1038 12.05 19.57 6.61
N THR A 1039 10.89 19.44 5.96
CA THR A 1039 9.57 19.47 6.62
C THR A 1039 9.41 18.26 7.54
N ASP A 1040 9.94 17.10 7.15
CA ASP A 1040 9.97 15.89 8.00
C ASP A 1040 10.90 16.06 9.22
N LEU A 1041 11.91 16.94 9.21
CA LEU A 1041 12.66 17.26 10.44
C LEU A 1041 11.94 18.26 11.36
N ILE A 1042 11.08 19.12 10.81
CA ILE A 1042 10.39 20.19 11.56
C ILE A 1042 9.07 19.69 12.17
N PHE A 1043 8.36 18.81 11.47
CA PHE A 1043 7.06 18.26 11.85
C PHE A 1043 7.13 16.72 11.89
N ILE A 1044 6.45 16.11 12.85
CA ILE A 1044 6.37 14.64 12.93
C ILE A 1044 5.38 14.13 11.87
N SER A 1045 5.82 13.25 10.99
CA SER A 1045 5.02 12.71 9.88
C SER A 1045 4.96 11.19 9.92
N PHE A 1046 4.20 10.59 9.02
CA PHE A 1046 4.24 9.13 8.79
C PHE A 1046 5.57 8.64 8.16
N ARG A 1047 6.47 9.56 7.76
CA ARG A 1047 7.84 9.25 7.28
C ARG A 1047 8.93 9.60 8.28
N THR A 1048 8.63 10.26 9.40
CA THR A 1048 9.69 10.61 10.36
C THR A 1048 10.16 9.38 11.12
N SER A 1049 11.32 8.87 10.74
CA SER A 1049 12.01 7.83 11.50
C SER A 1049 12.31 8.30 12.91
N GLU A 1050 11.97 7.43 13.86
CA GLU A 1050 12.22 7.64 15.28
C GLU A 1050 13.64 7.14 15.69
N ASN A 1051 14.47 6.78 14.69
CA ASN A 1051 15.88 6.38 14.80
C ASN A 1051 16.84 7.44 14.23
N TYR A 1052 16.48 8.72 14.31
CA TYR A 1052 17.38 9.83 13.96
C TYR A 1052 18.71 9.77 14.73
N THR A 1053 19.81 9.85 14.00
CA THR A 1053 21.16 9.90 14.58
C THR A 1053 21.39 11.23 15.30
N GLU A 1054 22.46 11.30 16.08
CA GLU A 1054 22.89 12.56 16.71
C GLU A 1054 23.07 13.70 15.68
N ARG A 1055 23.45 13.38 14.43
CA ARG A 1055 23.58 14.38 13.35
C ARG A 1055 22.22 14.89 12.88
N ASP A 1056 21.24 14.01 12.70
CA ASP A 1056 19.89 14.37 12.29
C ASP A 1056 19.21 15.23 13.37
N LEU A 1057 19.36 14.86 14.65
CA LEU A 1057 18.82 15.62 15.79
C LEU A 1057 19.44 17.02 15.91
N ILE A 1058 20.73 17.19 15.58
CA ILE A 1058 21.38 18.52 15.51
C ILE A 1058 20.77 19.39 14.41
N VAL A 1059 20.48 18.82 13.23
CA VAL A 1059 19.86 19.55 12.12
C VAL A 1059 18.38 19.83 12.41
N GLN A 1060 17.65 18.89 13.01
CA GLN A 1060 16.28 19.09 13.51
C GLN A 1060 16.20 20.26 14.49
N ASP A 1061 16.98 20.26 15.58
CA ASP A 1061 16.90 21.34 16.58
C ASP A 1061 17.24 22.71 15.97
N ARG A 1062 18.19 22.74 15.03
CA ARG A 1062 18.54 23.94 14.25
C ARG A 1062 17.36 24.44 13.41
N LEU A 1063 16.74 23.58 12.59
CA LEU A 1063 15.59 23.92 11.75
C LEU A 1063 14.40 24.38 12.60
N VAL A 1064 14.02 23.58 13.61
CA VAL A 1064 12.93 23.91 14.54
C VAL A 1064 13.20 25.24 15.26
N THR A 1065 14.44 25.53 15.63
CA THR A 1065 14.84 26.82 16.22
C THR A 1065 14.73 27.97 15.22
N MET A 1066 15.19 27.82 13.98
CA MET A 1066 15.09 28.84 12.93
C MET A 1066 13.63 29.18 12.62
N TRP A 1067 12.77 28.17 12.42
CA TRP A 1067 11.34 28.35 12.17
C TRP A 1067 10.66 29.00 13.39
N SER A 1068 10.98 28.53 14.60
CA SER A 1068 10.41 29.09 15.82
C SER A 1068 10.80 30.54 16.07
N ASN A 1069 12.04 30.92 15.76
CA ASN A 1069 12.50 32.30 15.84
C ASN A 1069 11.79 33.18 14.82
N PHE A 1070 11.65 32.72 13.57
CA PHE A 1070 10.93 33.46 12.54
C PHE A 1070 9.45 33.66 12.93
N VAL A 1071 8.77 32.62 13.41
CA VAL A 1071 7.38 32.72 13.92
C VAL A 1071 7.27 33.69 15.11
N LYS A 1072 8.28 33.80 15.98
CA LYS A 1072 8.26 34.72 17.14
C LYS A 1072 8.66 36.16 16.81
N PHE A 1073 9.60 36.35 15.91
CA PHE A 1073 10.35 37.61 15.77
C PHE A 1073 10.39 38.17 14.34
N GLY A 1074 10.09 37.35 13.33
CA GLY A 1074 10.25 37.70 11.92
C GLY A 1074 11.68 37.53 11.38
N GLU A 1075 12.61 37.02 12.20
CA GLU A 1075 14.01 36.74 11.84
C GLU A 1075 14.34 35.28 12.23
N PRO A 1076 14.86 34.42 11.33
CA PRO A 1076 15.16 33.02 11.66
C PRO A 1076 16.41 32.85 12.52
N VAL A 1077 17.45 33.66 12.26
CA VAL A 1077 18.67 33.73 13.09
C VAL A 1077 18.94 35.19 13.45
N PRO A 1078 18.78 35.60 14.73
CA PRO A 1078 18.80 37.00 15.11
C PRO A 1078 20.19 37.63 15.03
N GLN A 1079 20.22 38.95 14.83
CA GLN A 1079 21.46 39.74 14.75
C GLN A 1079 22.33 39.58 16.01
N GLY A 1080 23.57 39.12 15.82
CA GLY A 1080 24.53 38.84 16.90
C GLY A 1080 24.78 37.36 17.17
N SER A 1081 24.03 36.45 16.54
CA SER A 1081 24.45 35.05 16.37
C SER A 1081 25.76 34.96 15.56
N PRO A 1082 26.67 34.00 15.83
CA PRO A 1082 27.79 33.72 14.93
C PRO A 1082 27.31 33.33 13.53
N ASP A 1083 26.15 32.68 13.43
CA ASP A 1083 25.55 32.17 12.19
C ASP A 1083 24.44 33.10 11.67
N TYR A 1084 24.56 34.41 11.89
CA TYR A 1084 23.56 35.41 11.48
C TYR A 1084 23.19 35.27 9.99
N TRP A 1085 21.89 35.18 9.74
CA TRP A 1085 21.30 35.07 8.41
C TRP A 1085 20.82 36.46 7.98
N GLU A 1086 21.56 37.10 7.07
CA GLU A 1086 21.15 38.38 6.48
C GLU A 1086 19.92 38.17 5.59
N ALA A 1087 18.94 39.07 5.67
CA ALA A 1087 17.82 39.10 4.74
C ALA A 1087 18.32 39.26 3.29
N LEU A 1088 17.57 38.69 2.34
CA LEU A 1088 17.88 38.67 0.91
C LEU A 1088 17.96 40.09 0.34
N ASP A 1089 19.16 40.45 -0.12
CA ASP A 1089 19.43 41.58 -0.97
C ASP A 1089 19.26 41.13 -2.43
N ALA A 1090 18.34 41.76 -3.16
CA ALA A 1090 17.99 41.34 -4.53
C ALA A 1090 19.11 41.58 -5.57
N GLU A 1091 20.13 42.37 -5.25
CA GLU A 1091 21.31 42.56 -6.11
C GLU A 1091 22.43 41.55 -5.79
N ARG A 1092 22.56 41.14 -4.52
CA ARG A 1092 23.56 40.13 -4.08
C ARG A 1092 23.04 38.69 -4.12
N MET A 1093 21.73 38.50 -4.14
CA MET A 1093 21.05 37.21 -4.02
C MET A 1093 21.62 36.34 -2.89
N ASN A 1094 21.84 36.92 -1.70
CA ASN A 1094 22.37 36.18 -0.55
C ASN A 1094 21.35 35.21 0.03
N TYR A 1095 21.80 33.99 0.30
CA TYR A 1095 20.98 32.90 0.81
C TYR A 1095 21.79 31.99 1.74
N LEU A 1096 21.08 31.20 2.57
CA LEU A 1096 21.70 30.25 3.49
C LEU A 1096 21.60 28.83 2.95
N VAL A 1097 22.72 28.12 2.84
CA VAL A 1097 22.72 26.67 2.65
C VAL A 1097 22.59 26.01 4.01
N ILE A 1098 21.56 25.19 4.18
CA ILE A 1098 21.27 24.41 5.37
C ILE A 1098 21.62 22.95 5.09
N GLY A 1099 22.90 22.63 5.30
CA GLY A 1099 23.40 21.26 5.35
C GLY A 1099 23.62 20.82 6.81
N PHE A 1100 24.54 19.85 7.00
CA PHE A 1100 25.05 19.56 8.35
C PHE A 1100 25.76 20.79 8.95
N ASP A 1101 26.52 21.51 8.13
CA ASP A 1101 27.05 22.84 8.43
C ASP A 1101 26.20 23.92 7.74
N LEU A 1102 26.34 25.18 8.19
CA LEU A 1102 25.68 26.34 7.61
C LEU A 1102 26.63 27.14 6.72
N GLU A 1103 26.24 27.45 5.49
CA GLU A 1103 27.05 28.24 4.56
C GLU A 1103 26.26 29.43 4.00
N ASN A 1104 26.73 30.65 4.24
CA ASN A 1104 26.20 31.84 3.56
C ASN A 1104 26.75 31.91 2.12
N LYS A 1105 25.86 31.93 1.13
CA LYS A 1105 26.20 32.01 -0.31
C LYS A 1105 25.47 33.17 -0.99
N THR A 1106 25.83 33.42 -2.25
CA THR A 1106 25.27 34.48 -3.11
C THR A 1106 25.02 33.92 -4.50
N PHE A 1107 23.88 34.26 -5.09
CA PHE A 1107 23.40 33.73 -6.37
C PHE A 1107 23.30 32.20 -6.40
N PRO A 1108 22.13 31.64 -6.01
CA PRO A 1108 21.79 30.26 -6.33
C PRO A 1108 22.04 29.97 -7.82
N THR A 1109 22.63 28.81 -8.12
CA THR A 1109 23.08 28.31 -9.44
C THR A 1109 22.91 29.28 -10.63
N PRO A 1110 23.84 30.23 -10.84
CA PRO A 1110 23.61 31.41 -11.69
C PRO A 1110 23.27 31.09 -13.16
N GLU A 1111 23.84 30.01 -13.69
CA GLU A 1111 23.67 29.57 -15.09
C GLU A 1111 22.27 28.99 -15.31
N ARG A 1112 21.74 28.22 -14.35
CA ARG A 1112 20.36 27.70 -14.37
C ARG A 1112 19.35 28.82 -14.22
N LEU A 1113 19.59 29.76 -13.30
CA LEU A 1113 18.70 30.92 -13.13
C LEU A 1113 18.60 31.74 -14.43
N GLN A 1114 19.73 32.02 -15.09
CA GLN A 1114 19.76 32.73 -16.37
C GLN A 1114 19.08 31.97 -17.52
N LEU A 1115 19.17 30.64 -17.55
CA LEU A 1115 18.49 29.80 -18.52
C LEU A 1115 16.97 29.98 -18.44
N TRP A 1116 16.42 29.86 -17.23
CA TRP A 1116 14.99 29.99 -16.98
C TRP A 1116 14.50 31.43 -17.05
N ASP A 1117 15.31 32.43 -16.70
CA ASP A 1117 15.03 33.85 -16.97
C ASP A 1117 14.78 34.08 -18.48
N LYS A 1118 15.56 33.47 -19.38
CA LYS A 1118 15.34 33.58 -20.84
C LYS A 1118 13.98 32.99 -21.27
N ILE A 1119 13.47 32.00 -20.55
CA ILE A 1119 12.22 31.30 -20.86
C ILE A 1119 11.02 32.10 -20.33
N TRP A 1120 11.09 32.56 -19.08
CA TRP A 1120 9.97 33.14 -18.32
C TRP A 1120 9.95 34.67 -18.26
N LEU A 1121 11.07 35.36 -18.49
CA LEU A 1121 11.14 36.81 -18.56
C LEU A 1121 11.12 37.30 -20.01
N LYS A 1122 10.65 38.53 -20.19
CA LYS A 1122 10.65 39.19 -21.49
C LYS A 1122 11.95 39.99 -21.63
N ASP A 1123 12.49 40.00 -22.85
CA ASP A 1123 13.72 40.68 -23.24
C ASP A 1123 13.64 42.23 -23.11
N ASP A 1124 13.58 42.75 -21.88
CA ASP A 1124 13.84 44.16 -21.60
C ASP A 1124 15.35 44.39 -21.58
N THR A 1125 15.84 44.88 -22.72
CA THR A 1125 17.24 44.98 -23.14
C THR A 1125 18.19 45.80 -22.23
N ASP A 1126 17.78 46.23 -21.04
CA ASP A 1126 18.66 46.86 -20.04
C ASP A 1126 19.35 45.86 -19.09
N PHE A 1127 18.73 44.71 -18.76
CA PHE A 1127 19.29 43.83 -17.72
C PHE A 1127 20.53 43.06 -18.21
N ALA A 1128 20.47 42.47 -19.40
CA ALA A 1128 21.59 41.77 -20.03
C ALA A 1128 22.84 42.67 -20.17
N ASN A 1129 22.64 43.96 -20.46
CA ASN A 1129 23.71 44.96 -20.54
C ASN A 1129 24.32 45.29 -19.17
N THR A 1130 23.51 45.34 -18.12
CA THR A 1130 23.95 45.69 -16.76
C THR A 1130 24.75 44.56 -16.11
N LEU A 1131 24.36 43.30 -16.36
CA LEU A 1131 25.11 42.13 -15.88
C LEU A 1131 26.38 41.85 -16.70
N HIS A 1132 26.35 42.06 -18.03
CA HIS A 1132 27.58 42.02 -18.85
C HIS A 1132 28.63 43.00 -18.33
N PHE A 1133 28.22 44.18 -17.86
CA PHE A 1133 29.13 45.17 -17.27
C PHE A 1133 29.80 44.66 -15.99
N HIS A 1134 29.07 43.93 -15.13
CA HIS A 1134 29.60 43.35 -13.90
C HIS A 1134 30.50 42.13 -14.15
N ILE A 1135 30.14 41.27 -15.10
CA ILE A 1135 30.99 40.15 -15.52
C ILE A 1135 32.28 40.66 -16.18
N LEU A 1136 32.21 41.71 -17.00
CA LEU A 1136 33.40 42.40 -17.53
C LEU A 1136 34.25 43.03 -16.43
N LEU A 1137 33.64 43.62 -15.39
CA LEU A 1137 34.38 44.18 -14.25
C LEU A 1137 35.05 43.09 -13.39
N LEU A 1138 34.39 41.96 -13.14
CA LEU A 1138 34.99 40.81 -12.47
C LEU A 1138 36.12 40.18 -13.31
N SER A 1139 35.91 40.05 -14.63
CA SER A 1139 36.93 39.58 -15.56
C SER A 1139 38.14 40.52 -15.58
N LEU A 1140 37.92 41.84 -15.62
CA LEU A 1140 39.00 42.83 -15.50
C LEU A 1140 39.69 42.76 -14.13
N ALA A 1141 38.96 42.57 -13.03
CA ALA A 1141 39.53 42.47 -11.70
C ALA A 1141 40.45 41.24 -11.58
N VAL A 1142 40.03 40.09 -12.12
CA VAL A 1142 40.87 38.87 -12.19
C VAL A 1142 42.09 39.09 -13.07
N ILE A 1143 41.95 39.75 -14.23
CA ILE A 1143 43.09 40.08 -15.11
C ILE A 1143 44.05 41.08 -14.43
N ILE A 1144 43.55 42.06 -13.68
CA ILE A 1144 44.36 43.04 -12.92
C ILE A 1144 45.02 42.39 -11.69
N LEU A 1145 44.45 41.32 -11.14
CA LEU A 1145 45.07 40.49 -10.09
C LEU A 1145 46.09 39.48 -10.64
N MET A 1146 46.09 39.22 -11.96
CA MET A 1146 47.06 38.35 -12.65
C MET A 1146 48.23 39.11 -13.32
N ILE A 1147 48.21 40.45 -13.31
CA ILE A 1147 49.26 41.34 -13.87
C ILE A 1147 50.09 41.97 -12.74
#